data_AF-A0A1V2IT73-F1
#
_entry.id   AF-A0A1V2IT73-F1
#
_cell.length_a   1.000
_cell.length_b   1.000
_cell.length_c   1.000
_cell.angle_alpha   90.00
_cell.angle_beta   90.00
_cell.angle_gamma   90.00
#
_symmetry.space_group_name_H-M   'P 1'
#
loop_
_entity.id
_entity.type
_entity.pdbx_description
1 polymer ?
#
loop_
_entity_poly.entity_id
_entity_poly.type
_entity_poly.pdbx_seq_one_letter_code
_entity_poly.pdbx_strand_id
1 'polypeptide(L)'
;MSAAFDGSGYRQRVLAELHRRSSLDLDDPFFVAALDPDVVHTDAQVREQLAAVMAFLQRQRNATRYASLAATLVRRRAEWEAPLLDAATRDQLRARVLAARQAGQAERLAKVARNLATVRERFGGVPRSRVAGLRRLAAADGVTTEQFDAVLAGEQVIEDGWGDGIEPLAAGVRRQIRDRLVELRQLRVGNRAATASLWAFLGVPADSPPERIRAAYEIALERNQRRPHDREKTVIADLLAQVRTRLLDGDPAAYTAGLVADAREEIRGRVEEHIVLDGELGPAAFEGLVREILSSGSGLSTAQAKTLLLGVARELGAAVTTGVFLDYVVCAQCCRPEPVDGSRICRYCDTELYTACPSCGRETEAAAVACRSCGRSMRQAREAAEAVFAIRRALDAGRVRYAGELLAAARPVLALLDGAAAREAEELGARVQAALAAADAGWRALVDNREARRADAATDGARWLVSHARDVPGPDGRTPEEVLAELVAHQDVIHRRVAAARELPAPDQENALAAVLATAADSREALAALAALPLEPPRDLTATEQDGGVVLRWRASLSSAAPVSYRVVRLFGDASDPERVVAPEHSLGTTGSTELVDAGVPVGVMVRYEVTAIVGSRRSVPVRTPGLVVMRDVTELRAEQIGDAVKLSWRLDGPVDAVTIERTVDESSPVRLPTRRTRANAGQYVDSAVQAGVTYRYQVYVEFHDADAVPARTDGASTMATVIPRPPAIRDLQVTTAAGRTMLRWNAPAGSEVRIYAVPPNDPQPSSQSGLSSSPPGHPLAVEDTEVDLARIADPARLVGSSDSGHLVDLSAAGELEYVPVTVLAGRAVVGRAVRHLIVGEITELRADDRGEEIVLSFRMPLGITEARVLWRRDQLPTGPDDPEADQAKVTNTSLEIKGGWHLAAPSDGSAYFIACYPLVHIGGTLTAVPPGTGILARPAVRAEQDARPNPPLRVDVSAPAAGGQEGWRAAHPSTHPSTSADPADPAAAGDQQAAGDQRAAEDRQAAGSAGASADPPTGASSLVQPDQQPQQEQPYQGQPRQEQQPQQPQQEQQEQQPQQEHQPQQQQMREDAAMVSYMVARVGWRRRTLRVQVRAEGLLPELLLVARSGTTPPQTREDGQVLARVPAREAAHAHGEHTVEVPLDGARLPWGVRLLPGPDAAQIVLRHPPDDALVLR
;
A
#
# COMPACT_ATOMS: atom_id res chain seq x y z
N MET A 1 -22.86 21.16 -86.44
CA MET A 1 -21.84 21.08 -87.52
C MET A 1 -20.52 20.80 -86.83
N SER A 2 -19.74 19.78 -87.24
CA SER A 2 -18.45 19.51 -86.59
C SER A 2 -17.44 20.63 -86.91
N ALA A 3 -16.60 20.98 -85.95
CA ALA A 3 -15.60 22.03 -86.11
C ALA A 3 -14.46 21.51 -87.00
N ALA A 4 -14.10 22.26 -88.04
CA ALA A 4 -13.04 21.84 -88.96
C ALA A 4 -11.69 21.73 -88.24
N PHE A 5 -11.06 20.55 -88.30
CA PHE A 5 -9.79 20.25 -87.65
C PHE A 5 -8.69 21.27 -88.02
N ASP A 6 -8.06 21.88 -87.01
CA ASP A 6 -6.99 22.88 -87.15
C ASP A 6 -5.67 22.25 -87.62
N GLY A 7 -5.62 21.91 -88.90
CA GLY A 7 -4.42 21.44 -89.59
C GLY A 7 -3.34 22.50 -89.79
N SER A 8 -3.49 23.73 -89.27
CA SER A 8 -2.46 24.76 -89.28
C SER A 8 -1.75 24.81 -87.92
N GLY A 9 -2.51 25.00 -86.85
CA GLY A 9 -1.99 24.96 -85.49
C GLY A 9 -1.52 23.57 -85.06
N TYR A 10 -2.06 22.47 -85.59
CA TYR A 10 -1.44 21.14 -85.39
C TYR A 10 -0.03 21.07 -85.98
N ARG A 11 0.22 21.70 -87.15
CA ARG A 11 1.58 21.82 -87.71
C ARG A 11 2.49 22.66 -86.82
N GLN A 12 1.99 23.78 -86.28
CA GLN A 12 2.78 24.71 -85.47
C GLN A 12 3.06 24.21 -84.05
N ARG A 13 2.06 23.60 -83.39
CA ARG A 13 2.15 23.15 -81.98
C ARG A 13 2.79 21.77 -81.84
N VAL A 14 2.45 20.82 -82.71
CA VAL A 14 2.88 19.41 -82.58
C VAL A 14 3.98 19.07 -83.57
N LEU A 15 3.74 19.15 -84.89
CA LEU A 15 4.71 18.67 -85.88
C LEU A 15 6.01 19.47 -85.92
N ALA A 16 5.94 20.80 -85.80
CA ALA A 16 7.14 21.64 -85.75
C ALA A 16 7.98 21.36 -84.49
N GLU A 17 7.35 21.01 -83.37
CA GLU A 17 8.04 20.68 -82.13
C GLU A 17 8.68 19.29 -82.17
N LEU A 18 7.92 18.25 -82.56
CA LEU A 18 8.46 16.90 -82.76
C LEU A 18 9.55 16.85 -83.84
N HIS A 19 9.56 17.80 -84.79
CA HIS A 19 10.61 17.94 -85.81
C HIS A 19 11.87 18.68 -85.31
N ARG A 20 11.80 19.44 -84.21
CA ARG A 20 12.98 20.07 -83.57
C ARG A 20 13.73 19.12 -82.63
N ARG A 21 13.07 18.09 -82.11
CA ARG A 21 13.67 17.12 -81.18
C ARG A 21 14.64 16.20 -81.92
N SER A 22 15.79 15.94 -81.30
CA SER A 22 16.84 15.06 -81.82
C SER A 22 16.45 13.58 -81.83
N SER A 23 15.44 13.18 -81.05
CA SER A 23 14.79 11.87 -81.07
C SER A 23 13.27 12.02 -81.10
N LEU A 24 12.58 11.10 -81.77
CA LEU A 24 11.11 11.04 -81.79
C LEU A 24 10.60 10.22 -80.61
N ASP A 25 10.58 10.87 -79.46
CA ASP A 25 9.86 10.45 -78.26
C ASP A 25 8.33 10.54 -78.49
N LEU A 26 7.59 9.57 -77.95
CA LEU A 26 6.12 9.46 -77.99
C LEU A 26 5.50 9.23 -76.60
N ASP A 27 6.28 9.33 -75.50
CA ASP A 27 5.82 9.07 -74.13
C ASP A 27 4.79 10.09 -73.59
N ASP A 28 4.49 11.16 -74.34
CA ASP A 28 3.29 11.99 -74.20
C ASP A 28 2.36 11.84 -75.43
N PRO A 29 1.52 10.78 -75.49
CA PRO A 29 0.53 10.60 -76.55
C PRO A 29 -0.54 11.70 -76.62
N PHE A 30 -0.85 12.38 -75.50
CA PHE A 30 -1.78 13.51 -75.50
C PHE A 30 -1.25 14.64 -76.39
N PHE A 31 0.05 14.94 -76.28
CA PHE A 31 0.72 15.89 -77.16
C PHE A 31 0.67 15.48 -78.64
N VAL A 32 0.87 14.19 -78.95
CA VAL A 32 0.80 13.68 -80.34
C VAL A 32 -0.63 13.77 -80.90
N ALA A 33 -1.64 13.46 -80.09
CA ALA A 33 -3.06 13.59 -80.43
C ALA A 33 -3.58 15.05 -80.44
N ALA A 34 -2.77 16.02 -80.01
CA ALA A 34 -3.19 17.38 -79.70
C ALA A 34 -4.41 17.45 -78.76
N LEU A 35 -4.47 16.53 -77.80
CA LEU A 35 -5.40 16.55 -76.68
C LEU A 35 -4.74 17.23 -75.49
N ASP A 36 -5.49 18.04 -74.75
CA ASP A 36 -5.03 18.64 -73.51
C ASP A 36 -5.21 17.63 -72.34
N PRO A 37 -4.14 17.14 -71.68
CA PRO A 37 -4.27 16.21 -70.57
C PRO A 37 -4.80 16.86 -69.29
N ASP A 38 -4.86 18.19 -69.18
CA ASP A 38 -5.49 18.83 -68.02
C ASP A 38 -7.04 18.71 -68.12
N VAL A 39 -7.59 18.58 -69.33
CA VAL A 39 -9.03 18.41 -69.60
C VAL A 39 -9.46 16.93 -69.60
N VAL A 40 -10.66 16.64 -69.06
CA VAL A 40 -11.31 15.31 -69.19
C VAL A 40 -12.02 15.21 -70.53
N HIS A 41 -11.62 14.24 -71.36
CA HIS A 41 -12.25 13.96 -72.66
C HIS A 41 -13.06 12.67 -72.62
N THR A 42 -14.26 12.70 -73.18
CA THR A 42 -15.07 11.48 -73.38
C THR A 42 -14.52 10.65 -74.54
N ASP A 43 -14.77 9.33 -74.54
CA ASP A 43 -14.26 8.47 -75.61
C ASP A 43 -14.78 8.86 -77.01
N ALA A 44 -15.95 9.49 -77.10
CA ALA A 44 -16.47 10.01 -78.36
C ALA A 44 -15.58 11.13 -78.92
N GLN A 45 -15.25 12.11 -78.07
CA GLN A 45 -14.35 13.22 -78.42
C GLN A 45 -12.93 12.74 -78.74
N VAL A 46 -12.41 11.78 -77.95
CA VAL A 46 -11.08 11.19 -78.18
C VAL A 46 -11.05 10.45 -79.52
N ARG A 47 -12.06 9.63 -79.84
CA ARG A 47 -12.13 8.93 -81.14
C ARG A 47 -12.30 9.89 -82.32
N GLU A 48 -13.12 10.96 -82.21
CA GLU A 48 -13.27 11.98 -83.26
C GLU A 48 -11.94 12.71 -83.51
N GLN A 49 -11.25 13.15 -82.44
CA GLN A 49 -9.96 13.83 -82.55
C GLN A 49 -8.87 12.92 -83.12
N LEU A 50 -8.74 11.67 -82.66
CA LEU A 50 -7.74 10.73 -83.18
C LEU A 50 -7.98 10.41 -84.67
N ALA A 51 -9.24 10.25 -85.08
CA ALA A 51 -9.60 10.09 -86.49
C ALA A 51 -9.25 11.34 -87.33
N ALA A 52 -9.50 12.54 -86.81
CA ALA A 52 -9.17 13.80 -87.47
C ALA A 52 -7.65 14.01 -87.61
N VAL A 53 -6.88 13.74 -86.55
CA VAL A 53 -5.41 13.74 -86.56
C VAL A 53 -4.88 12.72 -87.57
N MET A 54 -5.37 11.48 -87.56
CA MET A 54 -4.93 10.44 -88.50
C MET A 54 -5.25 10.79 -89.96
N ALA A 55 -6.45 11.31 -90.25
CA ALA A 55 -6.80 11.78 -91.59
C ALA A 55 -5.93 12.97 -92.03
N PHE A 56 -5.52 13.84 -91.10
CA PHE A 56 -4.58 14.92 -91.39
C PHE A 56 -3.15 14.40 -91.63
N LEU A 57 -2.62 13.53 -90.77
CA LEU A 57 -1.29 12.94 -90.90
C LEU A 57 -1.15 12.15 -92.21
N GLN A 58 -2.18 11.39 -92.61
CA GLN A 58 -2.20 10.70 -93.91
C GLN A 58 -2.05 11.68 -95.08
N ARG A 59 -2.70 12.84 -95.06
CA ARG A 59 -2.50 13.91 -96.06
C ARG A 59 -1.09 14.52 -95.99
N GLN A 60 -0.50 14.66 -94.80
CA GLN A 60 0.85 15.20 -94.62
C GLN A 60 1.98 14.25 -95.07
N ARG A 61 1.72 12.94 -95.26
CA ARG A 61 2.71 12.00 -95.83
C ARG A 61 3.23 12.41 -97.21
N ASN A 62 2.45 13.20 -97.96
CA ASN A 62 2.82 13.68 -99.30
C ASN A 62 3.27 15.16 -99.28
N ALA A 63 3.49 15.77 -98.11
CA ALA A 63 3.84 17.19 -97.97
C ALA A 63 5.34 17.39 -97.72
N THR A 64 5.99 18.22 -98.54
CA THR A 64 7.46 18.36 -98.64
C THR A 64 8.21 18.56 -97.32
N ARG A 65 7.67 19.33 -96.36
CA ARG A 65 8.39 19.63 -95.11
C ARG A 65 8.26 18.55 -94.01
N TYR A 66 7.14 17.82 -93.96
CA TYR A 66 6.82 16.94 -92.82
C TYR A 66 6.55 15.48 -93.19
N ALA A 67 6.70 15.10 -94.47
CA ALA A 67 6.41 13.76 -94.99
C ALA A 67 7.03 12.61 -94.17
N SER A 68 8.32 12.70 -93.81
CA SER A 68 9.05 11.65 -93.08
C SER A 68 8.57 11.49 -91.63
N LEU A 69 8.29 12.59 -90.95
CA LEU A 69 7.72 12.61 -89.59
C LEU A 69 6.27 12.10 -89.61
N ALA A 70 5.43 12.61 -90.51
CA ALA A 70 4.04 12.17 -90.65
C ALA A 70 3.93 10.68 -91.02
N ALA A 71 4.77 10.19 -91.94
CA ALA A 71 4.84 8.77 -92.28
C ALA A 71 5.34 7.90 -91.11
N THR A 72 6.16 8.46 -90.21
CA THR A 72 6.62 7.76 -89.01
C THR A 72 5.57 7.74 -87.90
N LEU A 73 4.84 8.84 -87.67
CA LEU A 73 3.71 8.87 -86.73
C LEU A 73 2.57 7.93 -87.18
N VAL A 74 2.29 7.87 -88.49
CA VAL A 74 1.32 6.92 -89.08
C VAL A 74 1.80 5.46 -89.00
N ARG A 75 3.12 5.21 -89.10
CA ARG A 75 3.70 3.86 -88.90
C ARG A 75 3.66 3.41 -87.45
N ARG A 76 3.97 4.32 -86.51
CA ARG A 76 3.96 4.11 -85.05
C ARG A 76 2.58 4.36 -84.41
N ARG A 77 1.49 4.33 -85.21
CA ARG A 77 0.12 4.68 -84.78
C ARG A 77 -0.31 4.01 -83.48
N ALA A 78 -0.05 2.71 -83.34
CA ALA A 78 -0.47 1.94 -82.17
C ALA A 78 0.15 2.44 -80.86
N GLU A 79 1.37 2.99 -80.90
CA GLU A 79 2.12 3.40 -79.70
C GLU A 79 1.52 4.65 -79.02
N TRP A 80 0.87 5.54 -79.78
CA TRP A 80 0.26 6.76 -79.25
C TRP A 80 -1.28 6.77 -79.36
N GLU A 81 -1.89 5.99 -80.25
CA GLU A 81 -3.35 5.93 -80.37
C GLU A 81 -3.97 4.94 -79.38
N ALA A 82 -3.42 3.73 -79.24
CA ALA A 82 -4.03 2.69 -78.41
C ALA A 82 -4.15 3.08 -76.91
N PRO A 83 -3.15 3.73 -76.27
CA PRO A 83 -3.27 4.16 -74.88
C PRO A 83 -4.37 5.20 -74.60
N LEU A 84 -4.90 5.86 -75.63
CA LEU A 84 -5.94 6.89 -75.50
C LEU A 84 -7.35 6.36 -75.76
N LEU A 85 -7.48 5.23 -76.48
CA LEU A 85 -8.77 4.65 -76.88
C LEU A 85 -9.52 3.97 -75.73
N ASP A 86 -8.79 3.42 -74.75
CA ASP A 86 -9.35 2.89 -73.50
C ASP A 86 -9.35 3.97 -72.41
N ALA A 87 -10.44 4.09 -71.65
CA ALA A 87 -10.61 5.13 -70.63
C ALA A 87 -9.68 4.95 -69.43
N ALA A 88 -9.52 3.71 -68.94
CA ALA A 88 -8.68 3.44 -67.76
C ALA A 88 -7.19 3.67 -68.06
N THR A 89 -6.73 3.20 -69.22
CA THR A 89 -5.36 3.42 -69.73
C THR A 89 -5.11 4.91 -69.99
N ARG A 90 -6.10 5.62 -70.56
CA ARG A 90 -6.01 7.07 -70.81
C ARG A 90 -5.84 7.87 -69.52
N ASP A 91 -6.60 7.56 -68.46
CA ASP A 91 -6.49 8.28 -67.19
C ASP A 91 -5.19 7.94 -66.42
N GLN A 92 -4.70 6.70 -66.48
CA GLN A 92 -3.37 6.35 -65.94
C GLN A 92 -2.25 7.11 -66.67
N LEU A 93 -2.32 7.16 -68.01
CA LEU A 93 -1.38 7.91 -68.83
C LEU A 93 -1.46 9.43 -68.56
N ARG A 94 -2.67 9.97 -68.40
CA ARG A 94 -2.92 11.37 -68.02
C ARG A 94 -2.20 11.71 -66.72
N ALA A 95 -2.37 10.90 -65.68
CA ALA A 95 -1.69 11.08 -64.40
C ALA A 95 -0.16 11.05 -64.55
N ARG A 96 0.39 10.10 -65.32
CA ARG A 96 1.84 10.02 -65.61
C ARG A 96 2.36 11.27 -66.33
N VAL A 97 1.65 11.76 -67.36
CA VAL A 97 2.05 12.94 -68.14
C VAL A 97 2.00 14.21 -67.28
N LEU A 98 0.97 14.40 -66.46
CA LEU A 98 0.87 15.55 -65.55
C LEU A 98 1.97 15.52 -64.47
N ALA A 99 2.26 14.35 -63.88
CA ALA A 99 3.35 14.20 -62.92
C ALA A 99 4.73 14.50 -63.55
N ALA A 100 4.99 14.05 -64.78
CA ALA A 100 6.23 14.34 -65.50
C ALA A 100 6.39 15.85 -65.80
N ARG A 101 5.30 16.53 -66.20
CA ARG A 101 5.28 17.99 -66.42
C ARG A 101 5.58 18.76 -65.12
N GLN A 102 4.98 18.35 -64.00
CA GLN A 102 5.24 18.93 -62.68
C GLN A 102 6.69 18.72 -62.22
N ALA A 103 7.24 17.51 -62.39
CA ALA A 103 8.64 17.21 -62.04
C ALA A 103 9.63 18.09 -62.84
N GLY A 104 9.44 18.21 -64.15
CA GLY A 104 10.26 19.09 -65.00
C GLY A 104 10.08 20.58 -64.70
N GLN A 105 8.95 21.01 -64.13
CA GLN A 105 8.79 22.38 -63.60
C GLN A 105 9.57 22.56 -62.30
N ALA A 106 9.47 21.61 -61.36
CA ALA A 106 10.18 21.64 -60.09
C ALA A 106 11.70 21.66 -60.27
N GLU A 107 12.25 20.91 -61.23
CA GLU A 107 13.70 20.91 -61.52
C GLU A 107 14.21 22.28 -62.00
N ARG A 108 13.44 22.96 -62.87
CA ARG A 108 13.77 24.32 -63.34
C ARG A 108 13.72 25.35 -62.20
N LEU A 109 12.72 25.27 -61.32
CA LEU A 109 12.65 26.12 -60.14
C LEU A 109 13.80 25.82 -59.15
N ALA A 110 14.18 24.55 -58.99
CA ALA A 110 15.35 24.15 -58.20
C ALA A 110 16.67 24.68 -58.80
N LYS A 111 16.79 24.79 -60.13
CA LYS A 111 17.93 25.44 -60.80
C LYS A 111 17.97 26.95 -60.51
N VAL A 112 16.82 27.64 -60.54
CA VAL A 112 16.71 29.05 -60.13
C VAL A 112 17.11 29.23 -58.66
N ALA A 113 16.60 28.38 -57.77
CA ALA A 113 16.94 28.40 -56.34
C ALA A 113 18.44 28.15 -56.08
N ARG A 114 19.09 27.24 -56.81
CA ARG A 114 20.56 27.05 -56.75
C ARG A 114 21.32 28.30 -57.19
N ASN A 115 20.91 28.93 -58.30
CA ASN A 115 21.55 30.16 -58.78
C ASN A 115 21.42 31.31 -57.75
N LEU A 116 20.24 31.46 -57.13
CA LEU A 116 20.00 32.45 -56.07
C LEU A 116 20.82 32.12 -54.81
N ALA A 117 20.92 30.86 -54.42
CA ALA A 117 21.72 30.42 -53.29
C ALA A 117 23.22 30.72 -53.47
N THR A 118 23.80 30.44 -54.65
CA THR A 118 25.21 30.77 -54.97
C THR A 118 25.47 32.29 -54.95
N VAL A 119 24.49 33.10 -55.37
CA VAL A 119 24.58 34.57 -55.27
C VAL A 119 24.50 35.02 -53.81
N ARG A 120 23.53 34.52 -53.04
CA ARG A 120 23.39 34.82 -51.60
C ARG A 120 24.64 34.43 -50.81
N GLU A 121 25.20 33.25 -51.06
CA GLU A 121 26.41 32.75 -50.40
C GLU A 121 27.61 33.67 -50.66
N ARG A 122 27.75 34.19 -51.89
CA ARG A 122 28.83 35.10 -52.25
C ARG A 122 28.65 36.54 -51.77
N PHE A 123 27.42 37.08 -51.74
CA PHE A 123 27.17 38.51 -51.50
C PHE A 123 26.43 38.81 -50.19
N GLY A 124 26.04 37.80 -49.40
CA GLY A 124 25.20 37.97 -48.20
C GLY A 124 23.73 38.24 -48.50
N GLY A 125 23.31 38.15 -49.77
CA GLY A 125 21.99 38.48 -50.29
C GLY A 125 21.99 38.46 -51.82
N VAL A 126 20.87 38.82 -52.44
CA VAL A 126 20.72 38.88 -53.91
C VAL A 126 20.86 40.34 -54.38
N PRO A 127 21.96 40.74 -55.03
CA PRO A 127 22.18 42.14 -55.40
C PRO A 127 21.18 42.61 -56.47
N ARG A 128 20.51 43.74 -56.25
CA ARG A 128 19.42 44.25 -57.11
C ARG A 128 19.85 44.46 -58.56
N SER A 129 21.07 44.93 -58.81
CA SER A 129 21.63 45.07 -60.17
C SER A 129 21.64 43.73 -60.94
N ARG A 130 21.81 42.61 -60.21
CA ARG A 130 21.92 41.26 -60.77
C ARG A 130 20.57 40.59 -60.97
N VAL A 131 19.49 41.07 -60.34
CA VAL A 131 18.13 40.51 -60.51
C VAL A 131 17.70 40.51 -61.99
N ALA A 132 18.01 41.57 -62.74
CA ALA A 132 17.73 41.63 -64.18
C ALA A 132 18.62 40.69 -65.04
N GLY A 133 19.76 40.22 -64.51
CA GLY A 133 20.56 39.14 -65.11
C GLY A 133 19.98 37.77 -64.78
N LEU A 134 19.69 37.52 -63.51
CA LEU A 134 19.13 36.27 -63.00
C LEU A 134 17.76 35.95 -63.62
N ARG A 135 16.88 36.95 -63.74
CA ARG A 135 15.57 36.80 -64.40
C ARG A 135 15.72 36.44 -65.90
N ARG A 136 16.74 36.95 -66.59
CA ARG A 136 17.05 36.56 -67.99
C ARG A 136 17.57 35.12 -68.10
N LEU A 137 18.37 34.66 -67.15
CA LEU A 137 18.82 33.26 -67.09
C LEU A 137 17.63 32.32 -66.82
N ALA A 138 16.77 32.66 -65.86
CA ALA A 138 15.55 31.90 -65.56
C ALA A 138 14.60 31.83 -66.76
N ALA A 139 14.42 32.93 -67.49
CA ALA A 139 13.62 32.97 -68.73
C ALA A 139 14.22 32.09 -69.85
N ALA A 140 15.55 32.01 -69.96
CA ALA A 140 16.22 31.12 -70.93
C ALA A 140 16.02 29.63 -70.59
N ASP A 141 15.86 29.29 -69.30
CA ASP A 141 15.46 27.95 -68.83
C ASP A 141 13.94 27.70 -68.90
N GLY A 142 13.15 28.67 -69.37
CA GLY A 142 11.69 28.54 -69.53
C GLY A 142 10.90 28.71 -68.23
N VAL A 143 11.42 29.45 -67.25
CA VAL A 143 10.70 29.89 -66.04
C VAL A 143 10.07 31.27 -66.30
N THR A 144 8.81 31.50 -65.91
CA THR A 144 8.15 32.81 -66.12
C THR A 144 8.64 33.88 -65.13
N THR A 145 8.39 35.16 -65.45
CA THR A 145 8.67 36.27 -64.53
C THR A 145 8.00 36.07 -63.18
N GLU A 146 6.71 35.71 -63.14
CA GLU A 146 5.97 35.50 -61.88
C GLU A 146 6.57 34.36 -61.06
N GLN A 147 6.98 33.26 -61.72
CA GLN A 147 7.60 32.11 -61.07
C GLN A 147 8.98 32.45 -60.51
N PHE A 148 9.80 33.21 -61.24
CA PHE A 148 11.08 33.70 -60.76
C PHE A 148 10.91 34.68 -59.59
N ASP A 149 9.97 35.61 -59.69
CA ASP A 149 9.71 36.62 -58.65
C ASP A 149 9.11 35.99 -57.38
N ALA A 150 8.31 34.92 -57.50
CA ALA A 150 7.83 34.14 -56.36
C ALA A 150 8.94 33.38 -55.61
N VAL A 151 9.98 32.90 -56.32
CA VAL A 151 11.17 32.31 -55.67
C VAL A 151 12.05 33.43 -55.08
N LEU A 152 12.21 34.56 -55.77
CA LEU A 152 12.96 35.72 -55.30
C LEU A 152 12.37 36.34 -54.02
N ALA A 153 11.05 36.27 -53.83
CA ALA A 153 10.37 36.77 -52.64
C ALA A 153 10.79 36.06 -51.33
N GLY A 154 11.41 34.89 -51.42
CA GLY A 154 12.02 34.19 -50.27
C GLY A 154 13.48 34.57 -50.00
N GLU A 155 14.07 35.45 -50.81
CA GLU A 155 15.48 35.85 -50.73
C GLU A 155 15.64 37.31 -50.30
N GLN A 156 16.66 37.61 -49.49
CA GLN A 156 17.00 38.99 -49.14
C GLN A 156 17.64 39.68 -50.36
N VAL A 157 16.87 40.50 -51.07
CA VAL A 157 17.41 41.43 -52.07
C VAL A 157 18.16 42.55 -51.37
N ILE A 158 19.40 42.80 -51.78
CA ILE A 158 20.26 43.85 -51.23
C ILE A 158 20.51 44.94 -52.28
N GLU A 159 20.51 46.20 -51.84
CA GLU A 159 20.74 47.34 -52.71
C GLU A 159 22.24 47.53 -52.98
N ASP A 160 22.72 46.98 -54.10
CA ASP A 160 24.08 47.18 -54.61
C ASP A 160 24.17 48.31 -55.65
N GLY A 161 23.08 49.05 -55.84
CA GLY A 161 22.98 50.16 -56.77
C GLY A 161 24.02 51.24 -56.48
N TRP A 162 24.81 51.56 -57.51
CA TRP A 162 25.62 52.78 -57.52
C TRP A 162 24.73 54.00 -57.40
N GLY A 163 25.16 54.99 -56.61
CA GLY A 163 24.58 56.33 -56.58
C GLY A 163 24.94 57.14 -57.83
N ASP A 164 24.92 56.53 -59.01
CA ASP A 164 25.17 57.20 -60.29
C ASP A 164 24.06 58.24 -60.51
N GLY A 165 24.42 59.52 -60.38
CA GLY A 165 23.49 60.65 -60.42
C GLY A 165 22.92 61.08 -59.05
N ILE A 166 23.37 60.49 -57.94
CA ILE A 166 23.04 60.98 -56.59
C ILE A 166 24.15 61.93 -56.12
N GLU A 167 23.79 63.19 -55.91
CA GLU A 167 24.74 64.22 -55.46
C GLU A 167 25.25 63.89 -54.03
N PRO A 168 26.57 63.79 -53.80
CA PRO A 168 27.11 63.48 -52.48
C PRO A 168 26.88 64.66 -51.51
N LEU A 169 26.78 64.37 -50.21
CA LEU A 169 26.71 65.43 -49.20
C LEU A 169 27.86 66.44 -49.36
N ALA A 170 27.55 67.72 -49.14
CA ALA A 170 28.52 68.82 -49.25
C ALA A 170 29.74 68.57 -48.33
N ALA A 171 30.95 68.79 -48.87
CA ALA A 171 32.20 68.34 -48.24
C ALA A 171 32.42 68.81 -46.78
N GLY A 172 31.92 70.00 -46.41
CA GLY A 172 31.95 70.49 -45.03
C GLY A 172 31.14 69.63 -44.06
N VAL A 173 29.98 69.11 -44.49
CA VAL A 173 29.13 68.19 -43.70
C VAL A 173 29.79 66.82 -43.59
N ARG A 174 30.39 66.33 -44.68
CA ARG A 174 31.14 65.04 -44.66
C ARG A 174 32.31 65.09 -43.68
N ARG A 175 33.09 66.18 -43.71
CA ARG A 175 34.17 66.46 -42.75
C ARG A 175 33.65 66.51 -41.31
N GLN A 176 32.59 67.28 -41.03
CA GLN A 176 31.99 67.35 -39.69
C GLN A 176 31.58 65.98 -39.12
N ILE A 177 30.98 65.12 -39.96
CA ILE A 177 30.59 63.76 -39.56
C ILE A 177 31.84 62.90 -39.29
N ARG A 178 32.85 62.97 -40.17
CA ARG A 178 34.13 62.24 -40.05
C ARG A 178 34.88 62.62 -38.78
N ASP A 179 35.01 63.91 -38.50
CA ASP A 179 35.73 64.44 -37.33
C ASP A 179 35.07 63.96 -36.02
N ARG A 180 33.72 63.92 -35.96
CA ARG A 180 32.99 63.40 -34.80
C ARG A 180 33.07 61.88 -34.66
N LEU A 181 33.14 61.12 -35.75
CA LEU A 181 33.39 59.67 -35.71
C LEU A 181 34.82 59.37 -35.22
N VAL A 182 35.80 60.17 -35.64
CA VAL A 182 37.20 60.09 -35.15
C VAL A 182 37.29 60.47 -33.67
N GLU A 183 36.61 61.53 -33.24
CA GLU A 183 36.54 61.92 -31.82
C GLU A 183 35.90 60.80 -30.98
N LEU A 184 34.79 60.20 -31.43
CA LEU A 184 34.18 59.06 -30.75
C LEU A 184 35.10 57.83 -30.70
N ARG A 185 35.92 57.61 -31.74
CA ARG A 185 36.94 56.54 -31.80
C ARG A 185 38.09 56.77 -30.82
N GLN A 186 38.47 58.02 -30.56
CA GLN A 186 39.47 58.38 -29.55
C GLN A 186 38.94 58.19 -28.12
N LEU A 187 37.67 58.52 -27.89
CA LEU A 187 36.99 58.28 -26.61
C LEU A 187 36.72 56.78 -26.36
N ARG A 188 36.55 55.96 -27.41
CA ARG A 188 36.31 54.51 -27.35
C ARG A 188 37.51 53.69 -27.81
N VAL A 189 38.50 53.57 -26.92
CA VAL A 189 39.65 52.67 -27.10
C VAL A 189 39.17 51.26 -27.49
N GLY A 190 39.67 50.73 -28.60
CA GLY A 190 39.42 49.36 -29.04
C GLY A 190 38.22 49.12 -29.98
N ASN A 191 37.37 50.11 -30.31
CA ASN A 191 36.25 49.88 -31.24
C ASN A 191 36.31 50.75 -32.51
N ARG A 192 37.25 50.40 -33.40
CA ARG A 192 37.42 51.06 -34.70
C ARG A 192 36.28 50.75 -35.68
N ALA A 193 35.79 49.51 -35.70
CA ALA A 193 34.72 49.08 -36.61
C ALA A 193 33.41 49.87 -36.40
N ALA A 194 32.92 49.99 -35.15
CA ALA A 194 31.68 50.72 -34.85
C ALA A 194 31.80 52.26 -34.94
N THR A 195 32.94 52.78 -35.40
CA THR A 195 33.18 54.21 -35.65
C THR A 195 33.64 54.46 -37.09
N ALA A 196 33.41 53.52 -38.01
CA ALA A 196 33.73 53.66 -39.44
C ALA A 196 32.82 54.67 -40.17
N SER A 197 31.51 54.63 -39.88
CA SER A 197 30.47 55.42 -40.54
C SER A 197 29.25 55.58 -39.61
N LEU A 198 28.28 56.43 -39.99
CA LEU A 198 27.00 56.54 -39.25
C LEU A 198 26.23 55.20 -39.25
N TRP A 199 26.35 54.41 -40.32
CA TRP A 199 25.82 53.05 -40.41
C TRP A 199 26.40 52.13 -39.32
N ALA A 200 27.74 52.13 -39.18
CA ALA A 200 28.43 51.35 -38.17
C ALA A 200 28.18 51.83 -36.73
N PHE A 201 28.03 53.15 -36.53
CA PHE A 201 27.68 53.78 -35.26
C PHE A 201 26.29 53.35 -34.75
N LEU A 202 25.30 53.29 -35.64
CA LEU A 202 23.95 52.79 -35.34
C LEU A 202 23.88 51.26 -35.20
N GLY A 203 24.82 50.53 -35.82
CA GLY A 203 24.78 49.08 -35.85
C GLY A 203 23.85 48.51 -36.92
N VAL A 204 23.64 49.23 -38.04
CA VAL A 204 22.76 48.79 -39.15
C VAL A 204 23.49 48.83 -40.51
N PRO A 205 23.19 47.90 -41.45
CA PRO A 205 23.64 47.97 -42.84
C PRO A 205 23.17 49.22 -43.59
N ALA A 206 23.90 49.62 -44.64
CA ALA A 206 23.59 50.81 -45.46
C ALA A 206 22.34 50.65 -46.36
N ASP A 207 21.92 49.41 -46.61
CA ASP A 207 20.70 49.01 -47.33
C ASP A 207 19.51 48.77 -46.38
N SER A 208 19.60 49.21 -45.12
CA SER A 208 18.53 49.00 -44.14
C SER A 208 17.25 49.79 -44.48
N PRO A 209 16.05 49.19 -44.32
CA PRO A 209 14.80 49.92 -44.48
C PRO A 209 14.64 51.01 -43.39
N PRO A 210 13.92 52.12 -43.67
CA PRO A 210 13.81 53.27 -42.76
C PRO A 210 13.34 52.92 -41.35
N GLU A 211 12.49 51.90 -41.20
CA GLU A 211 11.97 51.41 -39.93
C GLU A 211 13.08 50.82 -39.05
N ARG A 212 14.04 50.10 -39.66
CA ARG A 212 15.20 49.53 -38.97
C ARG A 212 16.19 50.63 -38.56
N ILE A 213 16.37 51.65 -39.39
CA ILE A 213 17.19 52.83 -39.07
C ILE A 213 16.55 53.60 -37.90
N ARG A 214 15.23 53.81 -37.93
CA ARG A 214 14.47 54.51 -36.89
C ARG A 214 14.55 53.80 -35.54
N ALA A 215 14.30 52.48 -35.51
CA ALA A 215 14.44 51.69 -34.28
C ALA A 215 15.87 51.76 -33.71
N ALA A 216 16.90 51.62 -34.56
CA ALA A 216 18.30 51.73 -34.12
C ALA A 216 18.65 53.13 -33.57
N TYR A 217 18.11 54.19 -34.19
CA TYR A 217 18.23 55.57 -33.71
C TYR A 217 17.56 55.77 -32.34
N GLU A 218 16.33 55.29 -32.16
CA GLU A 218 15.57 55.43 -30.91
C GLU A 218 16.27 54.73 -29.74
N ILE A 219 16.75 53.49 -29.96
CA ILE A 219 17.54 52.73 -28.97
C ILE A 219 18.84 53.49 -28.62
N ALA A 220 19.54 54.04 -29.63
CA ALA A 220 20.77 54.79 -29.40
C ALA A 220 20.52 56.13 -28.68
N LEU A 221 19.40 56.79 -28.95
CA LEU A 221 18.98 58.04 -28.31
C LEU A 221 18.62 57.82 -26.83
N GLU A 222 17.78 56.83 -26.53
CA GLU A 222 17.39 56.50 -25.15
C GLU A 222 18.63 56.14 -24.30
N ARG A 223 19.51 55.30 -24.84
CA ARG A 223 20.79 54.95 -24.20
C ARG A 223 21.66 56.19 -23.94
N ASN A 224 21.70 57.13 -24.87
CA ASN A 224 22.47 58.36 -24.69
C ASN A 224 21.83 59.30 -23.65
N GLN A 225 20.50 59.37 -23.58
CA GLN A 225 19.79 60.13 -22.55
C GLN A 225 20.12 59.60 -21.14
N ARG A 226 20.16 58.28 -20.95
CA ARG A 226 20.49 57.59 -19.69
C ARG A 226 21.95 57.73 -19.23
N ARG A 227 22.88 58.19 -20.08
CA ARG A 227 24.31 58.35 -19.71
C ARG A 227 24.56 59.50 -18.72
N PRO A 228 25.63 59.44 -17.90
CA PRO A 228 26.20 60.62 -17.22
C PRO A 228 26.48 61.77 -18.19
N HIS A 229 26.55 63.01 -17.68
CA HIS A 229 26.82 64.17 -18.52
C HIS A 229 28.33 64.33 -18.77
N ASP A 230 28.83 63.64 -19.80
CA ASP A 230 30.24 63.61 -20.20
C ASP A 230 30.47 64.07 -21.67
N ARG A 231 31.74 64.15 -22.09
CA ARG A 231 32.11 64.54 -23.46
C ARG A 231 31.58 63.55 -24.51
N GLU A 232 31.55 62.26 -24.19
CA GLU A 232 31.09 61.22 -25.11
C GLU A 232 29.58 61.34 -25.35
N LYS A 233 28.77 61.62 -24.33
CA LYS A 233 27.33 61.90 -24.44
C LYS A 233 27.06 63.04 -25.42
N THR A 234 27.91 64.06 -25.42
CA THR A 234 27.83 65.20 -26.35
C THR A 234 28.19 64.78 -27.77
N VAL A 235 29.29 64.05 -27.97
CA VAL A 235 29.71 63.55 -29.29
C VAL A 235 28.68 62.58 -29.88
N ILE A 236 28.09 61.70 -29.07
CA ILE A 236 26.98 60.81 -29.46
C ILE A 236 25.74 61.63 -29.83
N ALA A 237 25.43 62.71 -29.11
CA ALA A 237 24.29 63.57 -29.44
C ALA A 237 24.47 64.30 -30.78
N ASP A 238 25.66 64.85 -31.06
CA ASP A 238 26.01 65.43 -32.37
C ASP A 238 25.86 64.40 -33.49
N LEU A 239 26.34 63.16 -33.30
CA LEU A 239 26.22 62.09 -34.29
C LEU A 239 24.77 61.62 -34.47
N LEU A 240 23.96 61.56 -33.41
CA LEU A 240 22.53 61.26 -33.50
C LEU A 240 21.74 62.38 -34.21
N ALA A 241 22.14 63.65 -34.04
CA ALA A 241 21.55 64.75 -34.81
C ALA A 241 21.86 64.60 -36.31
N GLN A 242 23.07 64.19 -36.69
CA GLN A 242 23.43 63.90 -38.08
C GLN A 242 22.69 62.66 -38.62
N VAL A 243 22.58 61.57 -37.84
CA VAL A 243 21.75 60.41 -38.20
C VAL A 243 20.32 60.84 -38.54
N ARG A 244 19.69 61.60 -37.64
CA ARG A 244 18.32 62.06 -37.86
C ARG A 244 18.21 62.90 -39.14
N THR A 245 19.05 63.93 -39.25
CA THR A 245 19.00 64.89 -40.37
C THR A 245 19.37 64.28 -41.73
N ARG A 246 20.10 63.16 -41.77
CA ARG A 246 20.67 62.58 -43.01
C ARG A 246 20.18 61.18 -43.37
N LEU A 247 19.74 60.37 -42.40
CA LEU A 247 19.34 58.97 -42.60
C LEU A 247 17.86 58.68 -42.24
N LEU A 248 17.15 59.65 -41.64
CA LEU A 248 15.72 59.53 -41.31
C LEU A 248 14.88 60.64 -41.95
N ASP A 249 15.32 61.89 -41.82
CA ASP A 249 14.63 63.09 -42.30
C ASP A 249 15.15 63.54 -43.69
N GLY A 250 16.07 62.78 -44.30
CA GLY A 250 16.70 63.05 -45.61
C GLY A 250 17.18 61.77 -46.31
N ASP A 251 17.70 61.90 -47.54
CA ASP A 251 18.14 60.75 -48.35
C ASP A 251 19.42 60.07 -47.80
N PRO A 252 19.34 58.80 -47.35
CA PRO A 252 20.51 58.08 -46.87
C PRO A 252 21.52 57.71 -47.97
N ALA A 253 21.09 57.64 -49.25
CA ALA A 253 21.98 57.32 -50.36
C ALA A 253 23.01 58.45 -50.59
N ALA A 254 22.63 59.71 -50.41
CA ALA A 254 23.54 60.86 -50.47
C ALA A 254 24.68 60.80 -49.41
N TYR A 255 24.43 60.18 -48.24
CA TYR A 255 25.50 59.93 -47.25
C TYR A 255 26.47 58.86 -47.73
N THR A 256 25.97 57.75 -48.29
CA THR A 256 26.80 56.67 -48.84
C THR A 256 27.59 57.14 -50.08
N ALA A 257 26.98 57.95 -50.95
CA ALA A 257 27.68 58.63 -52.05
C ALA A 257 28.77 59.57 -51.51
N GLY A 258 28.54 60.24 -50.38
CA GLY A 258 29.54 61.05 -49.68
C GLY A 258 30.77 60.24 -49.21
N LEU A 259 30.59 59.01 -48.71
CA LEU A 259 31.69 58.12 -48.33
C LEU A 259 32.53 57.69 -49.55
N VAL A 260 31.87 57.42 -50.68
CA VAL A 260 32.52 57.12 -51.96
C VAL A 260 33.30 58.34 -52.48
N ALA A 261 32.71 59.54 -52.40
CA ALA A 261 33.37 60.79 -52.79
C ALA A 261 34.63 61.07 -51.94
N ASP A 262 34.55 60.89 -50.62
CA ASP A 262 35.69 61.06 -49.71
C ASP A 262 36.84 60.10 -50.06
N ALA A 263 36.55 58.80 -50.21
CA ALA A 263 37.58 57.81 -50.58
C ALA A 263 38.15 58.05 -52.00
N ARG A 264 37.36 58.65 -52.90
CA ARG A 264 37.78 59.04 -54.26
C ARG A 264 38.72 60.24 -54.24
N GLU A 265 38.39 61.26 -53.45
CA GLU A 265 39.24 62.44 -53.22
C GLU A 265 40.60 62.04 -52.61
N GLU A 266 40.60 61.04 -51.72
CA GLU A 266 41.80 60.50 -51.07
C GLU A 266 42.66 59.65 -52.02
N ILE A 267 42.07 58.66 -52.71
CA ILE A 267 42.86 57.68 -53.49
C ILE A 267 43.30 58.19 -54.87
N ARG A 268 42.63 59.20 -55.46
CA ARG A 268 42.86 59.60 -56.86
C ARG A 268 44.33 59.86 -57.18
N GLY A 269 45.05 60.59 -56.34
CA GLY A 269 46.47 60.91 -56.59
C GLY A 269 47.38 59.66 -56.64
N ARG A 270 47.03 58.60 -55.90
CA ARG A 270 47.74 57.31 -55.91
C ARG A 270 47.41 56.48 -57.15
N VAL A 271 46.20 56.61 -57.68
CA VAL A 271 45.80 56.03 -58.97
C VAL A 271 46.49 56.76 -60.13
N GLU A 272 46.57 58.09 -60.07
CA GLU A 272 47.30 58.93 -61.03
C GLU A 272 48.81 58.59 -61.04
N GLU A 273 49.43 58.44 -59.87
CA GLU A 273 50.83 58.02 -59.71
C GLU A 273 51.13 56.71 -60.46
N HIS A 274 50.32 55.67 -60.25
CA HIS A 274 50.46 54.40 -60.98
C HIS A 274 50.23 54.54 -62.49
N ILE A 275 49.20 55.26 -62.92
CA ILE A 275 48.91 55.45 -64.35
C ILE A 275 50.04 56.22 -65.07
N VAL A 276 50.65 57.21 -64.40
CA VAL A 276 51.76 58.01 -64.95
C VAL A 276 53.07 57.22 -65.01
N LEU A 277 53.32 56.31 -64.07
CA LEU A 277 54.54 55.50 -64.02
C LEU A 277 54.45 54.23 -64.88
N ASP A 278 53.34 53.49 -64.78
CA ASP A 278 53.17 52.15 -65.33
C ASP A 278 52.37 52.13 -66.65
N GLY A 279 51.67 53.22 -67.01
CA GLY A 279 50.87 53.37 -68.23
C GLY A 279 49.53 52.62 -68.25
N GLU A 280 49.38 51.59 -67.43
CA GLU A 280 48.13 50.91 -67.10
C GLU A 280 48.00 50.66 -65.59
N LEU A 281 46.78 50.39 -65.12
CA LEU A 281 46.56 49.95 -63.74
C LEU A 281 46.59 48.41 -63.68
N GLY A 282 47.79 47.85 -63.51
CA GLY A 282 48.03 46.40 -63.49
C GLY A 282 47.51 45.67 -62.23
N PRO A 283 47.44 44.32 -62.23
CA PRO A 283 46.73 43.54 -61.22
C PRO A 283 47.18 43.77 -59.76
N ALA A 284 48.50 43.87 -59.55
CA ALA A 284 49.07 44.04 -58.22
C ALA A 284 48.84 45.45 -57.64
N ALA A 285 48.88 46.48 -58.49
CA ALA A 285 48.55 47.85 -58.12
C ALA A 285 47.06 47.98 -57.79
N PHE A 286 46.18 47.41 -58.63
CA PHE A 286 44.73 47.39 -58.41
C PHE A 286 44.36 46.77 -57.06
N GLU A 287 44.77 45.53 -56.78
CA GLU A 287 44.49 44.88 -55.49
C GLU A 287 45.32 45.46 -54.32
N GLY A 288 46.35 46.28 -54.60
CA GLY A 288 47.01 47.15 -53.62
C GLY A 288 46.09 48.28 -53.17
N LEU A 289 45.62 49.09 -54.12
CA LEU A 289 44.76 50.25 -53.88
C LEU A 289 43.39 49.85 -53.31
N VAL A 290 42.87 48.66 -53.65
CA VAL A 290 41.67 48.10 -53.00
C VAL A 290 41.89 47.93 -51.50
N ARG A 291 43.04 47.38 -51.09
CA ARG A 291 43.38 47.22 -49.66
C ARG A 291 43.63 48.57 -48.98
N GLU A 292 44.22 49.53 -49.70
CA GLU A 292 44.41 50.92 -49.23
C GLU A 292 43.04 51.56 -48.90
N ILE A 293 42.10 51.56 -49.85
CA ILE A 293 40.72 52.06 -49.65
C ILE A 293 40.03 51.35 -48.49
N LEU A 294 40.07 50.01 -48.41
CA LEU A 294 39.42 49.27 -47.31
C LEU A 294 40.06 49.59 -45.95
N SER A 295 41.37 49.84 -45.91
CA SER A 295 42.10 50.17 -44.67
C SER A 295 41.83 51.58 -44.13
N SER A 296 41.27 52.50 -44.94
CA SER A 296 40.82 53.83 -44.49
C SER A 296 39.80 53.76 -43.34
N GLY A 297 39.06 52.64 -43.23
CA GLY A 297 37.98 52.48 -42.27
C GLY A 297 36.77 53.37 -42.57
N SER A 298 36.57 53.77 -43.82
CA SER A 298 35.38 54.50 -44.33
C SER A 298 34.09 53.67 -44.35
N GLY A 299 34.19 52.35 -44.18
CA GLY A 299 33.04 51.43 -44.20
C GLY A 299 32.57 51.01 -45.60
N LEU A 300 33.35 51.30 -46.65
CA LEU A 300 33.11 50.80 -48.00
C LEU A 300 33.35 49.28 -48.10
N SER A 301 32.55 48.61 -48.93
CA SER A 301 32.74 47.19 -49.27
C SER A 301 33.79 46.99 -50.37
N THR A 302 34.32 45.77 -50.48
CA THR A 302 35.27 45.36 -51.54
C THR A 302 34.73 45.64 -52.95
N ALA A 303 33.43 45.44 -53.17
CA ALA A 303 32.77 45.75 -54.43
C ALA A 303 32.74 47.26 -54.73
N GLN A 304 32.45 48.09 -53.73
CA GLN A 304 32.48 49.56 -53.87
C GLN A 304 33.92 50.05 -54.11
N ALA A 305 34.91 49.57 -53.36
CA ALA A 305 36.32 49.93 -53.55
C ALA A 305 36.84 49.57 -54.95
N LYS A 306 36.59 48.35 -55.43
CA LYS A 306 37.00 47.90 -56.78
C LYS A 306 36.33 48.73 -57.88
N THR A 307 35.04 49.00 -57.74
CA THR A 307 34.30 49.72 -58.80
C THR A 307 34.62 51.23 -58.78
N LEU A 308 34.92 51.81 -57.61
CA LEU A 308 35.45 53.18 -57.45
C LEU A 308 36.75 53.34 -58.24
N LEU A 309 37.71 52.42 -58.07
CA LEU A 309 38.99 52.42 -58.78
C LEU A 309 38.81 52.30 -60.31
N LEU A 310 37.91 51.42 -60.77
CA LEU A 310 37.55 51.32 -62.18
C LEU A 310 36.93 52.62 -62.73
N GLY A 311 36.18 53.36 -61.90
CA GLY A 311 35.63 54.67 -62.23
C GLY A 311 36.70 55.76 -62.32
N VAL A 312 37.68 55.78 -61.42
CA VAL A 312 38.79 56.74 -61.43
C VAL A 312 39.74 56.47 -62.61
N ALA A 313 40.13 55.22 -62.84
CA ALA A 313 40.98 54.86 -63.98
C ALA A 313 40.32 55.20 -65.33
N ARG A 314 38.99 55.07 -65.43
CA ARG A 314 38.22 55.49 -66.62
C ARG A 314 38.24 57.00 -66.85
N GLU A 315 38.11 57.82 -65.81
CA GLU A 315 38.25 59.28 -65.92
C GLU A 315 39.65 59.69 -66.37
N LEU A 316 40.67 58.95 -65.92
CA LEU A 316 42.08 59.16 -66.26
C LEU A 316 42.48 58.52 -67.61
N GLY A 317 41.52 57.88 -68.32
CA GLY A 317 41.73 57.29 -69.64
C GLY A 317 42.57 56.01 -69.68
N ALA A 318 42.86 55.39 -68.54
CA ALA A 318 43.78 54.26 -68.43
C ALA A 318 43.11 52.90 -68.65
N ALA A 319 43.89 51.95 -69.17
CA ALA A 319 43.55 50.53 -69.12
C ALA A 319 43.67 49.99 -67.68
N VAL A 320 42.84 49.01 -67.32
CA VAL A 320 42.91 48.31 -66.04
C VAL A 320 42.96 46.81 -66.29
N THR A 321 44.07 46.18 -65.93
CA THR A 321 44.28 44.75 -66.08
C THR A 321 44.05 44.10 -64.71
N THR A 322 42.95 43.35 -64.58
CA THR A 322 42.55 42.72 -63.30
C THR A 322 43.00 41.26 -63.22
N GLY A 323 43.41 40.83 -62.02
CA GLY A 323 43.83 39.45 -61.76
C GLY A 323 42.67 38.57 -61.26
N VAL A 324 43.00 37.55 -60.46
CA VAL A 324 41.99 36.79 -59.71
C VAL A 324 41.30 37.72 -58.72
N PHE A 325 39.97 37.84 -58.81
CA PHE A 325 39.18 38.64 -57.88
C PHE A 325 39.25 38.08 -56.46
N LEU A 326 40.11 38.68 -55.62
CA LEU A 326 40.12 38.44 -54.19
C LEU A 326 38.95 39.17 -53.53
N ASP A 327 38.22 38.48 -52.65
CA ASP A 327 37.30 39.10 -51.69
C ASP A 327 38.04 39.25 -50.34
N TYR A 328 37.66 40.25 -49.54
CA TYR A 328 38.36 40.66 -48.31
C TYR A 328 37.41 40.75 -47.10
N VAL A 329 37.86 40.28 -45.94
CA VAL A 329 37.26 40.51 -44.62
C VAL A 329 38.08 41.55 -43.87
N VAL A 330 37.42 42.53 -43.23
CA VAL A 330 38.11 43.56 -42.43
C VAL A 330 38.23 43.10 -40.97
N CYS A 331 39.45 43.13 -40.41
CA CYS A 331 39.66 42.81 -39.01
C CYS A 331 38.99 43.85 -38.08
N ALA A 332 38.20 43.38 -37.11
CA ALA A 332 37.43 44.24 -36.19
C ALA A 332 38.31 45.17 -35.32
N GLN A 333 39.51 44.73 -34.96
CA GLN A 333 40.41 45.41 -34.03
C GLN A 333 41.35 46.40 -34.75
N CYS A 334 42.09 45.93 -35.76
CA CYS A 334 43.09 46.78 -36.45
C CYS A 334 42.55 47.51 -37.69
N CYS A 335 41.41 47.08 -38.24
CA CYS A 335 40.81 47.52 -39.52
C CYS A 335 41.65 47.26 -40.78
N ARG A 336 42.61 46.34 -40.73
CA ARG A 336 43.27 45.85 -41.96
C ARG A 336 42.38 44.84 -42.69
N PRO A 337 42.32 44.89 -44.04
CA PRO A 337 41.67 43.86 -44.84
C PRO A 337 42.56 42.62 -44.98
N GLU A 338 42.00 41.46 -44.68
CA GLU A 338 42.60 40.13 -44.90
C GLU A 338 41.88 39.44 -46.07
N PRO A 339 42.58 38.73 -46.96
CA PRO A 339 41.94 37.99 -48.04
C PRO A 339 41.08 36.86 -47.48
N VAL A 340 39.96 36.56 -48.13
CA VAL A 340 39.11 35.40 -47.80
C VAL A 340 39.76 34.13 -48.37
N ASP A 341 40.85 33.70 -47.72
CA ASP A 341 41.69 32.55 -48.11
C ASP A 341 41.54 31.33 -47.18
N GLY A 342 40.60 31.39 -46.23
CA GLY A 342 40.39 30.39 -45.19
C GLY A 342 41.05 30.72 -43.84
N SER A 343 41.89 31.77 -43.75
CA SER A 343 42.39 32.24 -42.45
C SER A 343 41.23 32.68 -41.55
N ARG A 344 41.23 32.18 -40.31
CA ARG A 344 40.27 32.58 -39.26
C ARG A 344 40.79 33.73 -38.38
N ILE A 345 42.07 34.07 -38.50
CA ILE A 345 42.79 35.01 -37.62
C ILE A 345 43.50 36.07 -38.48
N CYS A 346 43.52 37.31 -38.00
CA CYS A 346 44.22 38.42 -38.64
C CYS A 346 45.74 38.30 -38.48
N ARG A 347 46.47 38.31 -39.60
CA ARG A 347 47.94 38.16 -39.70
C ARG A 347 48.72 39.37 -39.14
N TYR A 348 48.03 40.41 -38.69
CA TYR A 348 48.61 41.66 -38.19
C TYR A 348 48.36 41.93 -36.70
N CYS A 349 47.44 41.21 -36.05
CA CYS A 349 47.08 41.47 -34.65
C CYS A 349 46.32 40.30 -33.96
N ASP A 350 46.44 39.08 -34.50
CA ASP A 350 45.96 37.81 -33.94
C ASP A 350 44.49 37.78 -33.49
N THR A 351 43.68 38.69 -34.02
CA THR A 351 42.25 38.82 -33.73
C THR A 351 41.44 37.96 -34.68
N GLU A 352 40.42 37.26 -34.17
CA GLU A 352 39.49 36.49 -35.00
C GLU A 352 38.81 37.35 -36.07
N LEU A 353 38.75 36.83 -37.29
CA LEU A 353 38.11 37.46 -38.45
C LEU A 353 36.62 37.12 -38.54
N TYR A 354 36.21 36.01 -37.92
CA TYR A 354 34.85 35.49 -37.93
C TYR A 354 34.37 35.18 -36.52
N THR A 355 33.06 35.21 -36.30
CA THR A 355 32.42 35.01 -35.00
C THR A 355 31.03 34.41 -35.19
N ALA A 356 30.54 33.67 -34.20
CA ALA A 356 29.15 33.20 -34.20
C ALA A 356 28.21 34.38 -33.88
N CYS A 357 27.10 34.53 -34.62
CA CYS A 357 26.09 35.52 -34.30
C CYS A 357 25.29 35.10 -33.04
N PRO A 358 25.28 35.88 -31.93
CA PRO A 358 24.56 35.48 -30.72
C PRO A 358 23.04 35.31 -30.90
N SER A 359 22.45 35.93 -31.94
CA SER A 359 21.02 35.81 -32.23
C SER A 359 20.64 34.57 -33.05
N CYS A 360 21.54 33.99 -33.85
CA CYS A 360 21.20 32.88 -34.76
C CYS A 360 22.25 31.76 -34.86
N GLY A 361 23.33 31.81 -34.07
CA GLY A 361 24.43 30.84 -34.04
C GLY A 361 25.34 30.82 -35.28
N ARG A 362 24.87 31.35 -36.42
CA ARG A 362 25.55 31.26 -37.71
C ARG A 362 26.77 32.18 -37.79
N GLU A 363 27.82 31.72 -38.45
CA GLU A 363 29.07 32.46 -38.60
C GLU A 363 28.89 33.74 -39.45
N THR A 364 29.59 34.80 -39.04
CA THR A 364 29.63 36.10 -39.72
C THR A 364 30.98 36.77 -39.40
N GLU A 365 31.41 37.74 -40.21
CA GLU A 365 32.66 38.46 -39.96
C GLU A 365 32.62 39.18 -38.60
N ALA A 366 33.71 39.17 -37.85
CA ALA A 366 33.79 39.74 -36.50
C ALA A 366 33.59 41.27 -36.47
N ALA A 367 33.89 41.94 -37.59
CA ALA A 367 33.67 43.37 -37.83
C ALA A 367 32.29 43.70 -38.44
N ALA A 368 31.47 42.70 -38.79
CA ALA A 368 30.19 42.93 -39.44
C ALA A 368 29.25 43.74 -38.54
N VAL A 369 28.72 44.82 -39.09
CA VAL A 369 27.79 45.73 -38.40
C VAL A 369 26.47 45.00 -38.03
N ALA A 370 26.00 44.12 -38.92
CA ALA A 370 24.93 43.16 -38.69
C ALA A 370 25.29 41.80 -39.28
N CYS A 371 24.69 40.73 -38.76
CA CYS A 371 24.97 39.36 -39.22
C CYS A 371 24.47 39.14 -40.66
N ARG A 372 25.35 38.64 -41.54
CA ARG A 372 25.02 38.30 -42.94
C ARG A 372 23.96 37.21 -43.12
N SER A 373 23.57 36.50 -42.05
CA SER A 373 22.57 35.42 -42.10
C SER A 373 21.18 35.79 -41.57
N CYS A 374 21.05 36.85 -40.76
CA CYS A 374 19.76 37.24 -40.15
C CYS A 374 19.51 38.76 -40.10
N GLY A 375 20.45 39.58 -40.59
CA GLY A 375 20.32 41.04 -40.63
C GLY A 375 20.18 41.72 -39.25
N ARG A 376 20.47 41.02 -38.14
CA ARG A 376 20.41 41.58 -36.78
C ARG A 376 21.73 42.23 -36.40
N SER A 377 21.67 43.33 -35.66
CA SER A 377 22.85 44.12 -35.26
C SER A 377 23.79 43.28 -34.39
N MET A 378 25.04 43.09 -34.83
CA MET A 378 26.01 42.29 -34.08
C MET A 378 26.39 42.95 -32.75
N ARG A 379 26.32 44.29 -32.70
CA ARG A 379 26.49 45.06 -31.47
C ARG A 379 25.41 44.71 -30.45
N GLN A 380 24.13 44.82 -30.83
CA GLN A 380 23.00 44.54 -29.93
C GLN A 380 23.00 43.07 -29.49
N ALA A 381 23.36 42.14 -30.39
CA ALA A 381 23.46 40.72 -30.09
C ALA A 381 24.57 40.41 -29.04
N ARG A 382 25.73 41.09 -29.10
CA ARG A 382 26.79 40.98 -28.09
C ARG A 382 26.37 41.59 -26.75
N GLU A 383 25.85 42.82 -26.77
CA GLU A 383 25.34 43.51 -25.56
C GLU A 383 24.26 42.67 -24.84
N ALA A 384 23.43 41.93 -25.59
CA ALA A 384 22.43 41.04 -25.03
C ALA A 384 23.00 39.74 -24.44
N ALA A 385 24.01 39.14 -25.09
CA ALA A 385 24.70 37.96 -24.56
C ALA A 385 25.50 38.28 -23.28
N GLU A 386 26.15 39.45 -23.23
CA GLU A 386 26.80 39.99 -22.03
C GLU A 386 25.80 40.17 -20.88
N ALA A 387 24.60 40.70 -21.17
CA ALA A 387 23.54 40.82 -20.17
C ALA A 387 23.03 39.45 -19.67
N VAL A 388 22.79 38.48 -20.57
CA VAL A 388 22.43 37.09 -20.21
C VAL A 388 23.49 36.46 -19.29
N PHE A 389 24.77 36.63 -19.60
CA PHE A 389 25.87 36.15 -18.77
C PHE A 389 25.93 36.85 -17.40
N ALA A 390 25.71 38.17 -17.35
CA ALA A 390 25.67 38.92 -16.10
C ALA A 390 24.49 38.52 -15.19
N ILE A 391 23.32 38.26 -15.76
CA ILE A 391 22.12 37.79 -15.04
C ILE A 391 22.36 36.39 -14.47
N ARG A 392 22.93 35.46 -15.25
CA ARG A 392 23.36 34.13 -14.76
C ARG A 392 24.32 34.27 -13.59
N ARG A 393 25.45 34.98 -13.78
CA ARG A 393 26.46 35.21 -12.74
C ARG A 393 25.91 35.92 -11.48
N ALA A 394 24.81 36.65 -11.58
CA ALA A 394 24.13 37.22 -10.41
C ALA A 394 23.30 36.15 -9.65
N LEU A 395 22.51 35.34 -10.37
CA LEU A 395 21.78 34.19 -9.81
C LEU A 395 22.72 33.16 -9.19
N ASP A 396 23.77 32.76 -9.91
CA ASP A 396 24.75 31.75 -9.49
C ASP A 396 25.60 32.23 -8.28
N ALA A 397 25.55 33.53 -7.96
CA ALA A 397 26.17 34.15 -6.79
C ALA A 397 25.14 34.52 -5.69
N GLY A 398 23.93 33.96 -5.75
CA GLY A 398 22.85 34.15 -4.78
C GLY A 398 22.23 35.56 -4.77
N ARG A 399 22.55 36.42 -5.75
CA ARG A 399 22.10 37.82 -5.81
C ARG A 399 20.90 37.95 -6.75
N VAL A 400 19.77 37.43 -6.29
CA VAL A 400 18.51 37.29 -7.04
C VAL A 400 17.86 38.64 -7.31
N ARG A 401 17.89 39.58 -6.35
CA ARG A 401 17.31 40.91 -6.55
C ARG A 401 18.10 41.68 -7.60
N TYR A 402 19.43 41.66 -7.51
CA TYR A 402 20.32 42.25 -8.51
C TYR A 402 20.21 41.57 -9.89
N ALA A 403 19.99 40.25 -9.94
CA ALA A 403 19.67 39.56 -11.19
C ALA A 403 18.36 40.07 -11.83
N GLY A 404 17.34 40.35 -11.02
CA GLY A 404 16.09 40.99 -11.44
C GLY A 404 16.28 42.43 -11.94
N GLU A 405 17.11 43.22 -11.25
CA GLU A 405 17.49 44.59 -11.67
C GLU A 405 18.22 44.58 -13.03
N LEU A 406 19.19 43.67 -13.20
CA LEU A 406 19.91 43.46 -14.47
C LEU A 406 18.95 43.03 -15.61
N LEU A 407 18.05 42.09 -15.35
CA LEU A 407 17.05 41.64 -16.33
C LEU A 407 16.10 42.76 -16.74
N ALA A 408 15.63 43.58 -15.79
CA ALA A 408 14.79 44.73 -16.07
C ALA A 408 15.52 45.78 -16.93
N ALA A 409 16.79 46.04 -16.65
CA ALA A 409 17.63 46.96 -17.43
C ALA A 409 17.94 46.43 -18.84
N ALA A 410 18.15 45.12 -18.99
CA ALA A 410 18.47 44.46 -20.25
C ALA A 410 17.26 44.25 -21.19
N ARG A 411 16.03 44.27 -20.63
CA ARG A 411 14.77 43.96 -21.35
C ARG A 411 14.61 44.61 -22.74
N PRO A 412 14.96 45.90 -22.97
CA PRO A 412 14.84 46.52 -24.30
C PRO A 412 15.79 45.94 -25.35
N VAL A 413 16.90 45.33 -24.93
CA VAL A 413 17.89 44.69 -25.84
C VAL A 413 17.55 43.22 -26.04
N LEU A 414 17.09 42.54 -24.99
CA LEU A 414 16.64 41.14 -25.04
C LEU A 414 15.38 41.00 -25.93
N ALA A 415 14.47 41.97 -25.90
CA ALA A 415 13.29 42.02 -26.79
C ALA A 415 13.62 42.24 -28.28
N LEU A 416 14.89 42.49 -28.63
CA LEU A 416 15.37 42.56 -30.01
C LEU A 416 16.01 41.25 -30.48
N LEU A 417 16.05 40.21 -29.64
CA LEU A 417 16.44 38.87 -30.03
C LEU A 417 15.22 38.07 -30.47
N ASP A 418 15.41 37.22 -31.47
CA ASP A 418 14.41 36.27 -31.96
C ASP A 418 14.92 34.83 -31.70
N GLY A 419 14.02 33.84 -31.65
CA GLY A 419 14.38 32.42 -31.68
C GLY A 419 14.98 31.85 -30.37
N ALA A 420 16.30 31.67 -30.31
CA ALA A 420 16.95 30.95 -29.21
C ALA A 420 17.16 31.84 -27.97
N ALA A 421 17.82 32.97 -28.14
CA ALA A 421 18.19 33.85 -27.04
C ALA A 421 16.98 34.63 -26.43
N ALA A 422 15.85 34.69 -27.16
CA ALA A 422 14.58 35.16 -26.60
C ALA A 422 14.05 34.22 -25.52
N ARG A 423 13.97 32.91 -25.82
CA ARG A 423 13.55 31.87 -24.86
C ARG A 423 14.49 31.77 -23.66
N GLU A 424 15.79 31.97 -23.89
CA GLU A 424 16.81 32.04 -22.84
C GLU A 424 16.59 33.22 -21.88
N ALA A 425 16.15 34.38 -22.39
CA ALA A 425 15.78 35.53 -21.56
C ALA A 425 14.47 35.28 -20.77
N GLU A 426 13.49 34.60 -21.36
CA GLU A 426 12.25 34.20 -20.68
C GLU A 426 12.53 33.15 -19.58
N GLU A 427 13.37 32.15 -19.86
CA GLU A 427 13.83 31.15 -18.88
C GLU A 427 14.54 31.81 -17.69
N LEU A 428 15.44 32.76 -17.95
CA LEU A 428 16.12 33.53 -16.89
C LEU A 428 15.12 34.39 -16.08
N GLY A 429 14.10 34.95 -16.73
CA GLY A 429 12.99 35.61 -16.04
C GLY A 429 12.22 34.68 -15.11
N ALA A 430 11.87 33.48 -15.59
CA ALA A 430 11.23 32.45 -14.77
C ALA A 430 12.12 32.00 -13.60
N ARG A 431 13.44 31.83 -13.84
CA ARG A 431 14.43 31.50 -12.79
C ARG A 431 14.54 32.57 -11.71
N VAL A 432 14.57 33.86 -12.08
CA VAL A 432 14.55 34.97 -11.11
C VAL A 432 13.28 34.93 -10.25
N GLN A 433 12.10 34.77 -10.87
CA GLN A 433 10.83 34.73 -10.12
C GLN A 433 10.75 33.50 -9.20
N ALA A 434 11.18 32.33 -9.68
CA ALA A 434 11.24 31.11 -8.88
C ALA A 434 12.20 31.24 -7.68
N ALA A 435 13.37 31.87 -7.88
CA ALA A 435 14.33 32.11 -6.81
C ALA A 435 13.83 33.11 -5.76
N LEU A 436 13.11 34.17 -6.16
CA LEU A 436 12.44 35.10 -5.23
C LEU A 436 11.34 34.39 -4.41
N ALA A 437 10.51 33.56 -5.06
CA ALA A 437 9.49 32.79 -4.37
C ALA A 437 10.07 31.72 -3.42
N ALA A 438 11.20 31.10 -3.80
CA ALA A 438 11.93 30.17 -2.94
C ALA A 438 12.58 30.87 -1.74
N ALA A 439 13.11 32.09 -1.91
CA ALA A 439 13.62 32.91 -0.81
C ALA A 439 12.50 33.30 0.18
N ASP A 440 11.35 33.75 -0.32
CA ASP A 440 10.16 34.07 0.46
C ASP A 440 9.59 32.84 1.21
N ALA A 441 9.58 31.66 0.58
CA ALA A 441 9.26 30.40 1.25
C ALA A 441 10.30 30.00 2.32
N GLY A 442 11.60 30.16 2.02
CA GLY A 442 12.70 29.90 2.96
C GLY A 442 12.67 30.81 4.18
N TRP A 443 12.32 32.09 4.02
CA TRP A 443 12.12 33.02 5.12
C TRP A 443 10.95 32.63 6.02
N ARG A 444 9.81 32.16 5.48
CA ARG A 444 8.71 31.61 6.29
C ARG A 444 9.15 30.37 7.06
N ALA A 445 9.75 29.40 6.38
CA ALA A 445 10.24 28.17 7.02
C ALA A 445 11.30 28.46 8.12
N LEU A 446 12.10 29.52 7.98
CA LEU A 446 13.03 29.98 9.02
C LEU A 446 12.27 30.52 10.24
N VAL A 447 11.21 31.31 10.05
CA VAL A 447 10.33 31.79 11.15
C VAL A 447 9.64 30.61 11.83
N ASP A 448 9.00 29.71 11.07
CA ASP A 448 8.30 28.52 11.58
C ASP A 448 9.25 27.63 12.41
N ASN A 449 10.49 27.44 11.95
CA ASN A 449 11.50 26.69 12.70
C ASN A 449 11.96 27.42 13.98
N ARG A 450 12.06 28.76 13.98
CA ARG A 450 12.38 29.52 15.20
C ARG A 450 11.25 29.43 16.23
N GLU A 451 9.98 29.53 15.81
CA GLU A 451 8.82 29.34 16.70
C GLU A 451 8.73 27.90 17.24
N ALA A 452 8.99 26.91 16.39
CA ALA A 452 9.08 25.49 16.76
C ALA A 452 10.33 25.12 17.58
N ARG A 453 11.20 26.09 17.93
CA ARG A 453 12.48 25.89 18.65
C ARG A 453 13.42 24.89 17.96
N ARG A 454 13.43 24.88 16.63
CA ARG A 454 14.30 24.06 15.78
C ARG A 454 15.51 24.88 15.33
N ALA A 455 16.52 24.93 16.18
CA ALA A 455 17.70 25.77 16.01
C ALA A 455 18.61 25.27 14.87
N ASP A 456 18.76 23.97 14.71
CA ASP A 456 19.60 23.42 13.64
C ASP A 456 18.94 23.63 12.26
N ALA A 457 17.64 23.37 12.13
CA ALA A 457 16.87 23.60 10.92
C ALA A 457 16.76 25.09 10.54
N ALA A 458 16.59 25.98 11.53
CA ALA A 458 16.62 27.43 11.29
C ALA A 458 18.00 27.89 10.78
N THR A 459 19.09 27.35 11.34
CA THR A 459 20.46 27.71 10.91
C THR A 459 20.77 27.17 9.52
N ASP A 460 20.38 25.93 9.20
CA ASP A 460 20.55 25.38 7.84
C ASP A 460 19.68 26.13 6.80
N GLY A 461 18.48 26.57 7.18
CA GLY A 461 17.66 27.47 6.36
C GLY A 461 18.34 28.82 6.10
N ALA A 462 18.99 29.41 7.10
CA ALA A 462 19.76 30.64 6.95
C ALA A 462 21.02 30.44 6.07
N ARG A 463 21.73 29.31 6.19
CA ARG A 463 22.83 28.93 5.29
C ARG A 463 22.36 28.80 3.83
N TRP A 464 21.17 28.25 3.62
CA TRP A 464 20.56 28.17 2.29
C TRP A 464 20.22 29.57 1.73
N LEU A 465 19.62 30.45 2.53
CA LEU A 465 19.32 31.84 2.13
C LEU A 465 20.59 32.64 1.79
N VAL A 466 21.68 32.52 2.56
CA VAL A 466 22.97 33.17 2.26
C VAL A 466 23.59 32.67 0.95
N SER A 467 23.43 31.40 0.62
CA SER A 467 23.98 30.82 -0.63
C SER A 467 23.14 31.11 -1.87
N HIS A 468 21.80 31.18 -1.73
CA HIS A 468 20.87 31.25 -2.87
C HIS A 468 20.15 32.59 -3.02
N ALA A 469 20.07 33.43 -1.98
CA ALA A 469 19.19 34.59 -1.92
C ALA A 469 19.71 35.77 -1.05
N ARG A 470 21.03 35.91 -0.89
CA ARG A 470 21.69 36.88 0.00
C ARG A 470 21.30 38.36 -0.15
N ASP A 471 20.80 38.80 -1.30
CA ASP A 471 20.32 40.18 -1.50
C ASP A 471 18.78 40.34 -1.34
N VAL A 472 18.10 39.29 -0.88
CA VAL A 472 16.67 39.25 -0.55
C VAL A 472 16.50 39.33 0.97
N PRO A 473 16.21 40.52 1.54
CA PRO A 473 16.02 40.67 2.97
C PRO A 473 14.77 39.94 3.47
N GLY A 474 14.75 39.60 4.75
CA GLY A 474 13.62 39.00 5.43
C GLY A 474 12.46 39.96 5.66
N PRO A 475 11.33 39.48 6.22
CA PRO A 475 10.15 40.29 6.49
C PRO A 475 10.37 41.40 7.54
N ASP A 476 11.45 41.30 8.33
CA ASP A 476 11.91 42.33 9.28
C ASP A 476 12.97 43.27 8.70
N GLY A 477 13.32 43.12 7.42
CA GLY A 477 14.31 43.92 6.71
C GLY A 477 15.76 43.47 6.86
N ARG A 478 16.08 42.46 7.69
CA ARG A 478 17.45 41.97 7.89
C ARG A 478 17.93 41.10 6.73
N THR A 479 19.24 41.07 6.52
CA THR A 479 19.88 40.21 5.52
C THR A 479 20.00 38.75 5.99
N PRO A 480 20.08 37.77 5.07
CA PRO A 480 20.41 36.40 5.40
C PRO A 480 21.71 36.27 6.20
N GLU A 481 22.76 37.03 5.85
CA GLU A 481 24.04 37.04 6.55
C GLU A 481 23.91 37.45 8.03
N GLU A 482 23.13 38.50 8.35
CA GLU A 482 22.89 38.95 9.73
C GLU A 482 22.11 37.93 10.56
N VAL A 483 21.08 37.31 9.98
CA VAL A 483 20.28 36.28 10.66
C VAL A 483 21.06 34.98 10.83
N LEU A 484 21.92 34.61 9.87
CA LEU A 484 22.82 33.47 10.02
C LEU A 484 23.83 33.70 11.16
N ALA A 485 24.41 34.90 11.28
CA ALA A 485 25.33 35.23 12.36
C ALA A 485 24.64 35.15 13.75
N GLU A 486 23.39 35.63 13.85
CA GLU A 486 22.58 35.49 15.06
C GLU A 486 22.35 34.02 15.45
N LEU A 487 21.96 33.19 14.46
CA LEU A 487 21.64 31.77 14.68
C LEU A 487 22.89 30.92 14.98
N VAL A 488 24.04 31.21 14.35
CA VAL A 488 25.32 30.55 14.69
C VAL A 488 25.76 30.89 16.12
N ALA A 489 25.67 32.16 16.54
CA ALA A 489 25.94 32.54 17.92
C ALA A 489 25.00 31.85 18.93
N HIS A 490 23.75 31.58 18.52
CA HIS A 490 22.81 30.77 19.31
C HIS A 490 23.19 29.28 19.33
N GLN A 491 23.62 28.69 18.20
CA GLN A 491 24.20 27.34 18.17
C GLN A 491 25.41 27.24 19.11
N ASP A 492 26.31 28.22 19.17
CA ASP A 492 27.45 28.20 20.10
C ASP A 492 27.02 28.18 21.58
N VAL A 493 25.90 28.83 21.92
CA VAL A 493 25.31 28.74 23.27
C VAL A 493 24.73 27.35 23.53
N ILE A 494 24.09 26.72 22.53
CA ILE A 494 23.57 25.35 22.65
C ILE A 494 24.72 24.35 22.85
N HIS A 495 25.75 24.35 22.00
CA HIS A 495 26.91 23.44 22.12
C HIS A 495 27.59 23.58 23.50
N ARG A 496 27.80 24.81 24.00
CA ARG A 496 28.35 25.04 25.35
C ARG A 496 27.45 24.48 26.46
N ARG A 497 26.13 24.52 26.32
CA ARG A 497 25.19 23.91 27.28
C ARG A 497 25.18 22.39 27.20
N VAL A 498 25.32 21.79 26.01
CA VAL A 498 25.46 20.33 25.85
C VAL A 498 26.78 19.84 26.43
N ALA A 499 27.89 20.55 26.16
CA ALA A 499 29.18 20.25 26.77
C ALA A 499 29.11 20.33 28.32
N ALA A 500 28.59 21.44 28.87
CA ALA A 500 28.42 21.58 30.32
C ALA A 500 27.49 20.50 30.92
N ALA A 501 26.47 20.04 30.20
CA ALA A 501 25.59 18.97 30.64
C ALA A 501 26.29 17.59 30.71
N ARG A 502 27.30 17.32 29.87
CA ARG A 502 28.09 16.07 29.91
C ARG A 502 29.05 15.98 31.10
N GLU A 503 29.45 17.11 31.66
CA GLU A 503 30.34 17.18 32.84
C GLU A 503 29.60 16.97 34.18
N LEU A 504 28.27 16.87 34.17
CA LEU A 504 27.45 16.66 35.36
C LEU A 504 27.44 15.18 35.80
N PRO A 505 27.05 14.86 37.06
CA PRO A 505 26.73 13.50 37.46
C PRO A 505 25.59 12.91 36.63
N ALA A 506 25.64 11.61 36.31
CA ALA A 506 24.66 10.92 35.44
C ALA A 506 23.16 11.28 35.66
N PRO A 507 22.60 11.33 36.89
CA PRO A 507 21.19 11.71 37.09
C PRO A 507 20.89 13.18 36.73
N ASP A 508 21.88 14.06 36.78
CA ASP A 508 21.75 15.48 36.43
C ASP A 508 22.00 15.73 34.94
N GLN A 509 22.79 14.87 34.27
CA GLN A 509 23.02 14.95 32.82
C GLN A 509 21.71 14.90 32.02
N GLU A 510 20.79 13.99 32.38
CA GLU A 510 19.50 13.87 31.68
C GLU A 510 18.65 15.14 31.84
N ASN A 511 18.55 15.66 33.07
CA ASN A 511 17.82 16.90 33.38
C ASN A 511 18.37 18.08 32.58
N ALA A 512 19.71 18.22 32.52
CA ALA A 512 20.36 19.31 31.81
C ALA A 512 20.19 19.20 30.28
N LEU A 513 20.28 17.99 29.71
CA LEU A 513 20.06 17.76 28.28
C LEU A 513 18.59 17.96 27.89
N ALA A 514 17.64 17.51 28.71
CA ALA A 514 16.22 17.79 28.53
C ALA A 514 15.94 19.31 28.55
N ALA A 515 16.59 20.06 29.45
CA ALA A 515 16.50 21.51 29.50
C ALA A 515 17.17 22.22 28.30
N VAL A 516 18.12 21.59 27.60
CA VAL A 516 18.61 22.07 26.30
C VAL A 516 17.56 21.83 25.23
N LEU A 517 17.03 20.61 25.11
CA LEU A 517 16.02 20.24 24.10
C LEU A 517 14.72 21.03 24.25
N ALA A 518 14.31 21.40 25.47
CA ALA A 518 13.19 22.31 25.72
C ALA A 518 13.36 23.72 25.10
N THR A 519 14.59 24.09 24.72
CA THR A 519 14.93 25.36 24.03
C THR A 519 15.44 25.18 22.60
N ALA A 520 15.93 23.99 22.24
CA ALA A 520 16.51 23.64 20.95
C ALA A 520 16.17 22.18 20.60
N ALA A 521 14.92 21.96 20.19
CA ALA A 521 14.27 20.65 20.14
C ALA A 521 14.83 19.70 19.07
N ASP A 522 15.52 20.23 18.06
CA ASP A 522 16.17 19.48 16.98
C ASP A 522 17.69 19.34 17.14
N SER A 523 18.27 19.86 18.22
CA SER A 523 19.72 19.90 18.42
C SER A 523 20.32 18.50 18.37
N ARG A 524 21.01 18.21 17.25
CA ARG A 524 21.57 16.87 16.98
C ARG A 524 22.55 16.44 18.05
N GLU A 525 23.32 17.39 18.58
CA GLU A 525 24.30 17.13 19.64
C GLU A 525 23.65 16.77 20.97
N ALA A 526 22.58 17.49 21.36
CA ALA A 526 21.83 17.22 22.59
C ALA A 526 21.06 15.89 22.50
N LEU A 527 20.46 15.59 21.35
CA LEU A 527 19.79 14.31 21.08
C LEU A 527 20.77 13.13 21.13
N ALA A 528 21.97 13.27 20.53
CA ALA A 528 23.00 12.24 20.56
C ALA A 528 23.58 12.05 21.97
N ALA A 529 23.83 13.13 22.72
CA ALA A 529 24.27 13.06 24.11
C ALA A 529 23.22 12.36 24.99
N LEU A 530 21.94 12.72 24.84
CA LEU A 530 20.84 12.11 25.59
C LEU A 530 20.72 10.61 25.25
N ALA A 531 20.82 10.24 23.97
CA ALA A 531 20.73 8.86 23.52
C ALA A 531 21.89 7.96 24.01
N ALA A 532 23.03 8.55 24.39
CA ALA A 532 24.16 7.83 24.98
C ALA A 532 24.01 7.56 26.49
N LEU A 533 23.05 8.20 27.18
CA LEU A 533 22.84 7.95 28.61
C LEU A 533 22.17 6.59 28.85
N PRO A 534 22.60 5.82 29.87
CA PRO A 534 21.90 4.61 30.27
C PRO A 534 20.51 4.95 30.81
N LEU A 535 19.51 4.15 30.44
CA LEU A 535 18.15 4.24 30.98
C LEU A 535 17.98 3.29 32.17
N GLU A 536 17.40 3.76 33.28
CA GLU A 536 17.14 2.90 34.45
C GLU A 536 16.27 1.69 34.05
N PRO A 537 16.58 0.47 34.53
CA PRO A 537 15.70 -0.68 34.38
C PRO A 537 14.41 -0.54 35.22
N PRO A 538 13.29 -1.17 34.81
CA PRO A 538 12.11 -1.29 35.65
C PRO A 538 12.46 -2.09 36.92
N ARG A 539 11.99 -1.64 38.08
CA ARG A 539 12.32 -2.26 39.38
C ARG A 539 11.21 -3.18 39.85
N ASP A 540 11.54 -4.09 40.77
CA ASP A 540 10.56 -4.93 41.48
C ASP A 540 9.61 -5.70 40.56
N LEU A 541 10.12 -6.22 39.44
CA LEU A 541 9.35 -7.01 38.48
C LEU A 541 8.89 -8.33 39.11
N THR A 542 7.58 -8.52 39.16
CA THR A 542 6.90 -9.70 39.70
C THR A 542 6.00 -10.34 38.65
N ALA A 543 5.84 -11.65 38.74
CA ALA A 543 4.86 -12.44 37.99
C ALA A 543 4.08 -13.30 38.97
N THR A 544 2.77 -13.19 38.96
CA THR A 544 1.86 -14.00 39.80
C THR A 544 0.79 -14.62 38.93
N GLU A 545 0.57 -15.93 39.07
CA GLU A 545 -0.60 -16.60 38.50
C GLU A 545 -1.87 -16.02 39.16
N GLN A 546 -2.85 -15.63 38.34
CA GLN A 546 -4.19 -15.19 38.76
C GLN A 546 -5.20 -15.58 37.66
N ASP A 547 -6.30 -16.22 38.04
CA ASP A 547 -7.42 -16.62 37.17
C ASP A 547 -7.02 -17.42 35.91
N GLY A 548 -5.94 -18.20 35.98
CA GLY A 548 -5.42 -19.01 34.88
C GLY A 548 -4.54 -18.26 33.86
N GLY A 549 -4.22 -16.99 34.14
CA GLY A 549 -3.22 -16.18 33.43
C GLY A 549 -2.07 -15.75 34.36
N VAL A 550 -1.12 -14.98 33.85
CA VAL A 550 -0.05 -14.37 34.67
C VAL A 550 -0.16 -12.86 34.67
N VAL A 551 -0.32 -12.28 35.85
CA VAL A 551 -0.27 -10.83 36.06
C VAL A 551 1.18 -10.42 36.35
N LEU A 552 1.69 -9.49 35.53
CA LEU A 552 3.03 -8.93 35.62
C LEU A 552 2.93 -7.52 36.19
N ARG A 553 3.69 -7.21 37.24
CA ARG A 553 3.74 -5.86 37.85
C ARG A 553 5.18 -5.45 38.14
N TRP A 554 5.51 -4.19 37.88
CA TRP A 554 6.82 -3.59 38.17
C TRP A 554 6.67 -2.15 38.66
N ARG A 555 7.76 -1.56 39.16
CA ARG A 555 7.88 -0.11 39.38
C ARG A 555 8.52 0.56 38.17
N ALA A 556 8.06 1.76 37.86
CA ALA A 556 8.56 2.54 36.74
C ALA A 556 10.07 2.86 36.84
N SER A 557 10.73 2.87 35.68
CA SER A 557 12.02 3.54 35.50
C SER A 557 11.84 5.04 35.64
N LEU A 558 12.84 5.74 36.18
CA LEU A 558 12.87 7.21 36.11
C LEU A 558 13.47 7.67 34.78
N SER A 559 12.85 8.70 34.19
CA SER A 559 13.40 9.48 33.08
C SER A 559 12.72 10.86 33.07
N SER A 560 13.50 11.93 33.02
CA SER A 560 12.99 13.31 32.94
C SER A 560 12.86 13.82 31.51
N ALA A 561 13.41 13.11 30.52
CA ALA A 561 13.44 13.57 29.13
C ALA A 561 12.14 13.32 28.35
N ALA A 562 11.45 12.21 28.60
CA ALA A 562 10.19 11.83 27.94
C ALA A 562 9.50 10.67 28.70
N PRO A 563 8.19 10.42 28.45
CA PRO A 563 7.48 9.27 29.01
C PRO A 563 8.14 7.93 28.70
N VAL A 564 8.14 7.03 29.68
CA VAL A 564 8.70 5.67 29.55
C VAL A 564 7.63 4.71 29.01
N SER A 565 8.04 3.82 28.12
CA SER A 565 7.27 2.65 27.69
C SER A 565 8.05 1.37 27.97
N TYR A 566 7.37 0.23 28.03
CA TYR A 566 7.97 -1.05 28.42
C TYR A 566 7.67 -2.11 27.36
N ARG A 567 8.71 -2.67 26.72
CA ARG A 567 8.58 -3.90 25.93
C ARG A 567 8.53 -5.07 26.90
N VAL A 568 7.53 -5.94 26.74
CA VAL A 568 7.36 -7.15 27.53
C VAL A 568 7.47 -8.37 26.62
N VAL A 569 8.32 -9.33 26.97
CA VAL A 569 8.43 -10.62 26.29
C VAL A 569 8.36 -11.78 27.28
N ARG A 570 7.78 -12.89 26.83
CA ARG A 570 7.81 -14.19 27.49
C ARG A 570 8.94 -15.03 26.91
N LEU A 571 9.73 -15.63 27.78
CA LEU A 571 10.78 -16.59 27.49
C LEU A 571 10.31 -17.97 27.94
N PHE A 572 10.64 -19.03 27.19
CA PHE A 572 10.38 -20.42 27.59
C PHE A 572 11.66 -21.06 28.12
N GLY A 573 11.54 -21.91 29.15
CA GLY A 573 12.63 -22.68 29.73
C GLY A 573 12.28 -24.17 29.82
N ASP A 574 13.30 -24.99 29.99
CA ASP A 574 13.12 -26.41 30.32
C ASP A 574 13.04 -26.56 31.85
N ALA A 575 12.04 -27.27 32.36
CA ALA A 575 11.91 -27.55 33.80
C ALA A 575 13.08 -28.39 34.36
N SER A 576 13.84 -29.07 33.50
CA SER A 576 15.03 -29.84 33.87
C SER A 576 16.36 -29.09 33.72
N ASP A 577 16.36 -27.87 33.14
CA ASP A 577 17.56 -27.04 32.96
C ASP A 577 17.23 -25.55 33.18
N PRO A 578 17.18 -25.10 34.46
CA PRO A 578 16.68 -23.76 34.79
C PRO A 578 17.49 -22.58 34.27
N GLU A 579 18.75 -22.74 33.82
CA GLU A 579 19.49 -21.62 33.21
C GLU A 579 19.24 -21.50 31.69
N ARG A 580 18.78 -22.59 31.05
CA ARG A 580 18.68 -22.69 29.61
C ARG A 580 17.36 -22.13 29.06
N VAL A 581 17.44 -20.87 28.62
CA VAL A 581 16.40 -20.28 27.77
C VAL A 581 16.33 -21.05 26.45
N VAL A 582 15.15 -21.61 26.15
CA VAL A 582 14.88 -22.30 24.89
C VAL A 582 14.15 -21.32 23.96
N ALA A 583 14.82 -20.91 22.89
CA ALA A 583 14.25 -20.04 21.86
C ALA A 583 13.04 -20.72 21.17
N PRO A 584 11.99 -19.97 20.76
CA PRO A 584 11.96 -18.51 20.57
C PRO A 584 11.38 -17.72 21.75
N GLU A 585 11.77 -16.45 21.87
CA GLU A 585 11.01 -15.47 22.69
C GLU A 585 9.63 -15.17 22.07
N HIS A 586 8.64 -14.85 22.90
CA HIS A 586 7.30 -14.48 22.47
C HIS A 586 6.94 -13.09 23.00
N SER A 587 6.78 -12.11 22.11
CA SER A 587 6.49 -10.72 22.50
C SER A 587 5.04 -10.55 22.93
N LEU A 588 4.84 -10.03 24.15
CA LEU A 588 3.51 -9.67 24.68
C LEU A 588 3.12 -8.22 24.35
N GLY A 589 4.07 -7.43 23.81
CA GLY A 589 3.82 -6.11 23.24
C GLY A 589 4.66 -5.02 23.89
N THR A 590 4.20 -3.77 23.74
CA THR A 590 4.78 -2.58 24.37
C THR A 590 3.67 -1.78 25.04
N THR A 591 3.86 -1.40 26.30
CA THR A 591 2.84 -0.69 27.11
C THR A 591 3.42 0.54 27.82
N GLY A 592 2.59 1.55 28.08
CA GLY A 592 2.93 2.67 28.99
C GLY A 592 2.57 2.38 30.45
N SER A 593 1.81 1.31 30.71
CA SER A 593 1.48 0.85 32.07
C SER A 593 2.68 0.19 32.73
N THR A 594 2.67 0.11 34.07
CA THR A 594 3.60 -0.73 34.86
C THR A 594 3.00 -2.09 35.24
N GLU A 595 1.95 -2.50 34.53
CA GLU A 595 1.23 -3.76 34.69
C GLU A 595 0.79 -4.31 33.31
N LEU A 596 0.88 -5.63 33.14
CA LEU A 596 0.43 -6.35 31.94
C LEU A 596 -0.02 -7.78 32.32
N VAL A 597 -1.03 -8.32 31.62
CA VAL A 597 -1.55 -9.69 31.88
C VAL A 597 -1.28 -10.59 30.69
N ASP A 598 -0.57 -11.71 30.91
CA ASP A 598 -0.45 -12.81 29.96
C ASP A 598 -1.57 -13.84 30.19
N ALA A 599 -2.70 -13.61 29.55
CA ALA A 599 -3.80 -14.58 29.48
C ALA A 599 -3.53 -15.74 28.49
N GLY A 600 -2.40 -15.71 27.78
CA GLY A 600 -1.99 -16.70 26.79
C GLY A 600 -0.85 -17.61 27.28
N VAL A 601 -0.63 -17.71 28.60
CA VAL A 601 0.42 -18.54 29.21
C VAL A 601 0.19 -20.04 28.91
N PRO A 602 1.21 -20.79 28.46
CA PRO A 602 1.09 -22.23 28.28
C PRO A 602 1.02 -22.97 29.63
N VAL A 603 0.08 -23.89 29.76
CA VAL A 603 -0.07 -24.76 30.94
C VAL A 603 1.07 -25.78 30.96
N GLY A 604 1.71 -26.00 32.11
CA GLY A 604 2.72 -27.05 32.32
C GLY A 604 4.09 -26.81 31.66
N VAL A 605 4.38 -25.59 31.21
CA VAL A 605 5.67 -25.18 30.65
C VAL A 605 6.30 -24.12 31.55
N MET A 606 7.62 -24.20 31.80
CA MET A 606 8.30 -23.13 32.52
C MET A 606 8.40 -21.88 31.64
N VAL A 607 7.89 -20.77 32.15
CA VAL A 607 7.99 -19.44 31.53
C VAL A 607 8.77 -18.49 32.43
N ARG A 608 9.39 -17.49 31.81
CA ARG A 608 9.90 -16.28 32.45
C ARG A 608 9.44 -15.07 31.68
N TYR A 609 9.34 -13.93 32.36
CA TYR A 609 8.97 -12.67 31.73
C TYR A 609 10.12 -11.69 31.81
N GLU A 610 10.39 -11.02 30.70
CA GLU A 610 11.43 -10.00 30.58
C GLU A 610 10.77 -8.67 30.22
N VAL A 611 11.09 -7.62 30.99
CA VAL A 611 10.62 -6.26 30.77
C VAL A 611 11.81 -5.34 30.53
N THR A 612 11.76 -4.58 29.44
CA THR A 612 12.76 -3.58 29.05
C THR A 612 12.10 -2.21 28.95
N ALA A 613 12.61 -1.22 29.68
CA ALA A 613 12.17 0.17 29.55
C ALA A 613 12.72 0.80 28.26
N ILE A 614 11.94 1.69 27.64
CA ILE A 614 12.23 2.33 26.35
C ILE A 614 11.83 3.81 26.43
N VAL A 615 12.77 4.70 26.09
CA VAL A 615 12.58 6.15 26.01
C VAL A 615 13.22 6.67 24.72
N GLY A 616 12.40 6.93 23.70
CA GLY A 616 12.89 7.26 22.36
C GLY A 616 13.72 6.11 21.76
N SER A 617 14.99 6.38 21.45
CA SER A 617 15.95 5.36 21.00
C SER A 617 16.58 4.55 22.13
N ARG A 618 16.57 5.06 23.37
CA ARG A 618 17.19 4.38 24.52
C ARG A 618 16.40 3.17 24.98
N ARG A 619 17.12 2.18 25.49
CA ARG A 619 16.59 1.00 26.17
C ARG A 619 17.34 0.79 27.47
N SER A 620 16.66 0.31 28.50
CA SER A 620 17.33 -0.16 29.72
C SER A 620 18.03 -1.50 29.48
N VAL A 621 18.79 -1.97 30.47
CA VAL A 621 19.02 -3.42 30.58
C VAL A 621 17.67 -4.12 30.84
N PRO A 622 17.44 -5.32 30.31
CA PRO A 622 16.25 -6.11 30.60
C PRO A 622 16.24 -6.59 32.06
N VAL A 623 15.06 -6.62 32.68
CA VAL A 623 14.83 -7.26 33.99
C VAL A 623 13.95 -8.47 33.80
N ARG A 624 14.26 -9.57 34.50
CA ARG A 624 13.63 -10.88 34.36
C ARG A 624 12.99 -11.35 35.66
N THR A 625 11.87 -12.05 35.54
CA THR A 625 11.27 -12.80 36.66
C THR A 625 12.05 -14.09 36.95
N PRO A 626 11.87 -14.69 38.14
CA PRO A 626 12.06 -16.12 38.34
C PRO A 626 11.25 -16.96 37.35
N GLY A 627 11.54 -18.26 37.30
CA GLY A 627 10.69 -19.23 36.57
C GLY A 627 9.30 -19.33 37.19
N LEU A 628 8.29 -19.57 36.35
CA LEU A 628 6.92 -19.85 36.76
C LEU A 628 6.36 -21.00 35.91
N VAL A 629 5.63 -21.92 36.53
CA VAL A 629 4.88 -22.98 35.85
C VAL A 629 3.41 -22.81 36.22
N VAL A 630 2.56 -22.49 35.25
CA VAL A 630 1.11 -22.35 35.48
C VAL A 630 0.43 -23.70 35.23
N MET A 631 -0.37 -24.15 36.18
CA MET A 631 -1.17 -25.38 36.08
C MET A 631 -2.65 -25.08 36.24
N ARG A 632 -3.48 -25.76 35.44
CA ARG A 632 -4.94 -25.72 35.58
C ARG A 632 -5.40 -26.89 36.44
N ASP A 633 -6.35 -26.60 37.31
CA ASP A 633 -6.95 -27.58 38.20
C ASP A 633 -8.10 -28.36 37.54
N VAL A 634 -8.62 -29.36 38.23
CA VAL A 634 -9.84 -30.07 37.81
C VAL A 634 -11.09 -29.23 38.05
N THR A 635 -12.03 -29.32 37.11
CA THR A 635 -13.33 -28.62 37.18
C THR A 635 -14.49 -29.62 37.07
N GLU A 636 -15.71 -29.17 37.38
CA GLU A 636 -16.94 -29.99 37.33
C GLU A 636 -16.88 -31.34 38.10
N LEU A 637 -16.11 -31.43 39.20
CA LEU A 637 -16.03 -32.66 39.99
C LEU A 637 -17.39 -33.03 40.61
N ARG A 638 -17.86 -34.24 40.33
CA ARG A 638 -19.10 -34.84 40.86
C ARG A 638 -18.83 -36.26 41.36
N ALA A 639 -19.61 -36.69 42.34
CA ALA A 639 -19.67 -38.08 42.80
C ALA A 639 -21.11 -38.60 42.75
N GLU A 640 -21.29 -39.84 42.29
CA GLU A 640 -22.57 -40.50 42.07
C GLU A 640 -22.48 -41.96 42.55
N GLN A 641 -23.47 -42.47 43.29
CA GLN A 641 -23.51 -43.89 43.65
C GLN A 641 -24.06 -44.72 42.49
N ILE A 642 -23.32 -45.74 42.07
CA ILE A 642 -23.74 -46.71 41.05
C ILE A 642 -23.74 -48.12 41.64
N GLY A 643 -24.93 -48.58 42.04
CA GLY A 643 -25.07 -49.81 42.83
C GLY A 643 -24.36 -49.68 44.17
N ASP A 644 -23.35 -50.52 44.41
CA ASP A 644 -22.56 -50.52 45.65
C ASP A 644 -21.15 -49.92 45.46
N ALA A 645 -20.94 -49.11 44.41
CA ALA A 645 -19.72 -48.37 44.12
C ALA A 645 -19.99 -46.85 43.98
N VAL A 646 -18.95 -46.02 44.10
CA VAL A 646 -19.05 -44.57 43.80
C VAL A 646 -18.32 -44.25 42.51
N LYS A 647 -19.02 -43.63 41.56
CA LYS A 647 -18.44 -43.04 40.35
C LYS A 647 -18.07 -41.58 40.61
N LEU A 648 -16.85 -41.22 40.31
CA LEU A 648 -16.39 -39.85 40.16
C LEU A 648 -16.36 -39.44 38.68
N SER A 649 -16.63 -38.18 38.42
CA SER A 649 -16.42 -37.55 37.11
C SER A 649 -15.97 -36.11 37.26
N TRP A 650 -15.03 -35.66 36.43
CA TRP A 650 -14.46 -34.30 36.42
C TRP A 650 -14.00 -33.93 35.00
N ARG A 651 -13.61 -32.67 34.83
CA ARG A 651 -12.95 -32.14 33.62
C ARG A 651 -11.54 -31.68 33.97
N LEU A 652 -10.65 -31.70 32.97
CA LEU A 652 -9.25 -31.32 33.09
C LEU A 652 -8.81 -30.71 31.76
N ASP A 653 -8.47 -29.43 31.76
CA ASP A 653 -8.09 -28.68 30.56
C ASP A 653 -6.58 -28.39 30.58
N GLY A 654 -5.75 -29.29 30.04
CA GLY A 654 -4.30 -29.12 30.01
C GLY A 654 -3.54 -30.33 29.46
N PRO A 655 -2.20 -30.27 29.39
CA PRO A 655 -1.35 -31.35 28.85
C PRO A 655 -1.08 -32.48 29.85
N VAL A 656 -2.02 -32.78 30.75
CA VAL A 656 -1.84 -33.77 31.83
C VAL A 656 -2.86 -34.90 31.66
N ASP A 657 -2.37 -36.11 31.42
CA ASP A 657 -3.24 -37.27 31.15
C ASP A 657 -3.90 -37.89 32.40
N ALA A 658 -3.48 -37.47 33.60
CA ALA A 658 -3.74 -38.17 34.85
C ALA A 658 -3.82 -37.24 36.08
N VAL A 659 -4.83 -37.47 36.93
CA VAL A 659 -5.03 -36.78 38.21
C VAL A 659 -4.79 -37.73 39.39
N THR A 660 -4.52 -37.18 40.56
CA THR A 660 -4.46 -37.93 41.82
C THR A 660 -5.73 -37.70 42.62
N ILE A 661 -6.40 -38.80 42.96
CA ILE A 661 -7.63 -38.86 43.75
C ILE A 661 -7.23 -39.28 45.16
N GLU A 662 -7.44 -38.41 46.14
CA GLU A 662 -7.36 -38.75 47.57
C GLU A 662 -8.75 -38.94 48.15
N ARG A 663 -9.04 -40.18 48.59
CA ARG A 663 -10.27 -40.54 49.29
C ARG A 663 -10.04 -40.63 50.79
N THR A 664 -10.80 -39.85 51.53
CA THR A 664 -10.94 -39.93 53.00
C THR A 664 -12.35 -40.39 53.36
N VAL A 665 -12.54 -40.87 54.59
CA VAL A 665 -13.87 -41.01 55.18
C VAL A 665 -14.21 -39.70 55.89
N ASP A 666 -15.42 -39.19 55.69
CA ASP A 666 -15.87 -37.98 56.34
C ASP A 666 -16.19 -38.20 57.83
N GLU A 667 -16.00 -37.16 58.65
CA GLU A 667 -16.14 -37.22 60.10
C GLU A 667 -17.57 -37.53 60.58
N SER A 668 -18.58 -37.31 59.74
CA SER A 668 -19.97 -37.72 60.01
C SER A 668 -20.21 -39.23 59.93
N SER A 669 -19.25 -40.01 59.42
CA SER A 669 -19.41 -41.46 59.21
C SER A 669 -19.24 -42.29 60.48
N PRO A 670 -19.97 -43.41 60.62
CA PRO A 670 -19.89 -44.29 61.80
C PRO A 670 -18.61 -45.14 61.87
N VAL A 671 -17.73 -45.07 60.87
CA VAL A 671 -16.47 -45.83 60.78
C VAL A 671 -15.29 -44.90 60.46
N ARG A 672 -14.08 -45.32 60.82
CA ARG A 672 -12.84 -44.70 60.34
C ARG A 672 -12.08 -45.71 59.49
N LEU A 673 -11.76 -45.35 58.26
CA LEU A 673 -10.95 -46.13 57.32
C LEU A 673 -9.73 -45.29 56.89
N PRO A 674 -8.58 -45.90 56.56
CA PRO A 674 -7.40 -45.15 56.12
C PRO A 674 -7.63 -44.42 54.81
N THR A 675 -6.98 -43.27 54.67
CA THR A 675 -6.90 -42.49 53.41
C THR A 675 -6.37 -43.37 52.28
N ARG A 676 -7.01 -43.31 51.11
CA ARG A 676 -6.57 -44.02 49.91
C ARG A 676 -6.28 -43.03 48.80
N ARG A 677 -5.04 -43.01 48.29
CA ARG A 677 -4.69 -42.31 47.05
C ARG A 677 -4.78 -43.26 45.86
N THR A 678 -5.25 -42.77 44.71
CA THR A 678 -5.30 -43.50 43.44
C THR A 678 -5.09 -42.52 42.30
N ARG A 679 -4.23 -42.86 41.33
CA ARG A 679 -4.06 -42.07 40.12
C ARG A 679 -5.07 -42.52 39.06
N ALA A 680 -5.73 -41.60 38.38
CA ALA A 680 -6.77 -41.90 37.39
C ALA A 680 -6.68 -40.99 36.16
N ASN A 681 -7.06 -41.55 35.02
CA ASN A 681 -6.99 -40.90 33.70
C ASN A 681 -8.41 -40.82 33.10
N ALA A 682 -8.58 -40.06 32.01
CA ALA A 682 -9.84 -39.97 31.23
C ALA A 682 -11.09 -39.41 31.96
N GLY A 683 -10.91 -38.57 32.98
CA GLY A 683 -11.99 -37.72 33.54
C GLY A 683 -13.07 -38.44 34.36
N GLN A 684 -12.98 -39.77 34.54
CA GLN A 684 -13.92 -40.56 35.34
C GLN A 684 -13.18 -41.66 36.10
N TYR A 685 -13.66 -42.02 37.29
CA TYR A 685 -13.12 -43.11 38.10
C TYR A 685 -14.26 -43.82 38.82
N VAL A 686 -14.18 -45.15 38.99
CA VAL A 686 -15.16 -45.92 39.78
C VAL A 686 -14.45 -46.53 40.97
N ASP A 687 -14.81 -46.07 42.17
CA ASP A 687 -14.37 -46.65 43.42
C ASP A 687 -15.32 -47.73 43.88
N SER A 688 -14.94 -48.98 43.63
CA SER A 688 -15.60 -50.18 44.12
C SER A 688 -15.16 -50.61 45.52
N ALA A 689 -14.20 -49.91 46.15
CA ALA A 689 -13.66 -50.25 47.48
C ALA A 689 -14.32 -49.42 48.60
N VAL A 690 -15.62 -49.17 48.47
CA VAL A 690 -16.45 -48.38 49.39
C VAL A 690 -17.32 -49.29 50.27
N GLN A 691 -17.83 -48.76 51.38
CA GLN A 691 -18.67 -49.48 52.33
C GLN A 691 -20.03 -48.78 52.48
N ALA A 692 -21.10 -49.55 52.56
CA ALA A 692 -22.44 -49.03 52.75
C ALA A 692 -22.62 -48.40 54.15
N GLY A 693 -23.39 -47.31 54.22
CA GLY A 693 -23.55 -46.48 55.41
C GLY A 693 -22.40 -45.51 55.69
N VAL A 694 -21.45 -45.35 54.76
CA VAL A 694 -20.26 -44.49 54.92
C VAL A 694 -20.30 -43.32 53.95
N THR A 695 -19.93 -42.13 54.45
CA THR A 695 -19.73 -40.93 53.64
C THR A 695 -18.24 -40.76 53.34
N TYR A 696 -17.89 -40.77 52.05
CA TYR A 696 -16.52 -40.53 51.59
C TYR A 696 -16.37 -39.10 51.09
N ARG A 697 -15.26 -38.46 51.44
CA ARG A 697 -14.79 -37.21 50.82
C ARG A 697 -13.69 -37.56 49.83
N TYR A 698 -13.86 -37.11 48.59
CA TYR A 698 -12.88 -37.26 47.53
C TYR A 698 -12.31 -35.88 47.21
N GLN A 699 -10.99 -35.72 47.31
CA GLN A 699 -10.26 -34.59 46.75
C GLN A 699 -9.56 -35.07 45.49
N VAL A 700 -9.66 -34.33 44.39
CA VAL A 700 -9.04 -34.67 43.10
C VAL A 700 -8.20 -33.48 42.68
N TYR A 701 -6.93 -33.72 42.38
CA TYR A 701 -5.95 -32.66 42.09
C TYR A 701 -4.90 -33.12 41.07
N VAL A 702 -4.20 -32.17 40.48
CA VAL A 702 -3.10 -32.40 39.53
C VAL A 702 -1.76 -32.36 40.26
N GLU A 703 -0.92 -33.39 40.09
CA GLU A 703 0.47 -33.42 40.58
C GLU A 703 1.42 -33.07 39.43
N PHE A 704 2.34 -32.13 39.67
CA PHE A 704 3.27 -31.57 38.68
C PHE A 704 4.64 -31.25 39.32
N HIS A 705 5.57 -30.69 38.54
CA HIS A 705 6.80 -30.11 39.07
C HIS A 705 6.79 -28.60 38.84
N ASP A 706 7.13 -27.82 39.86
CA ASP A 706 7.20 -26.37 39.78
C ASP A 706 8.48 -25.87 39.07
N ALA A 707 8.73 -24.56 39.12
CA ALA A 707 9.87 -23.93 38.46
C ALA A 707 11.24 -24.29 39.05
N ASP A 708 11.29 -24.82 40.27
CA ASP A 708 12.49 -25.33 40.94
C ASP A 708 12.59 -26.87 40.85
N ALA A 709 11.77 -27.48 39.97
CA ALA A 709 11.59 -28.92 39.79
C ALA A 709 11.12 -29.68 41.05
N VAL A 710 10.50 -28.99 42.01
CA VAL A 710 9.94 -29.61 43.22
C VAL A 710 8.54 -30.17 42.92
N PRO A 711 8.20 -31.38 43.39
CA PRO A 711 6.85 -31.92 43.24
C PRO A 711 5.78 -31.06 43.93
N ALA A 712 4.94 -30.44 43.12
CA ALA A 712 3.85 -29.56 43.51
C ALA A 712 2.48 -30.16 43.16
N ARG A 713 1.40 -29.56 43.67
CA ARG A 713 0.03 -29.91 43.30
C ARG A 713 -0.89 -28.71 43.21
N THR A 714 -1.95 -28.82 42.44
CA THR A 714 -3.09 -27.90 42.52
C THR A 714 -3.86 -28.11 43.83
N ASP A 715 -4.68 -27.13 44.24
CA ASP A 715 -5.50 -27.22 45.46
C ASP A 715 -6.52 -28.37 45.38
N GLY A 716 -7.07 -28.60 44.19
CA GLY A 716 -7.98 -29.67 43.88
C GLY A 716 -9.44 -29.33 44.13
N ALA A 717 -10.31 -29.83 43.26
CA ALA A 717 -11.73 -29.90 43.57
C ALA A 717 -11.98 -30.97 44.66
N SER A 718 -12.98 -30.75 45.51
CA SER A 718 -13.44 -31.78 46.45
C SER A 718 -14.95 -32.00 46.38
N THR A 719 -15.37 -33.23 46.66
CA THR A 719 -16.78 -33.65 46.64
C THR A 719 -17.02 -34.75 47.68
N MET A 720 -18.28 -35.03 47.98
CA MET A 720 -18.69 -36.03 48.98
C MET A 720 -19.80 -36.94 48.45
N ALA A 721 -19.75 -38.22 48.81
CA ALA A 721 -20.79 -39.19 48.50
C ALA A 721 -21.02 -40.15 49.67
N THR A 722 -22.28 -40.29 50.07
CA THR A 722 -22.74 -41.29 51.04
C THR A 722 -23.22 -42.53 50.31
N VAL A 723 -22.66 -43.69 50.65
CA VAL A 723 -23.04 -44.97 50.03
C VAL A 723 -24.28 -45.52 50.75
N ILE A 724 -25.44 -45.35 50.13
CA ILE A 724 -26.73 -45.80 50.64
C ILE A 724 -26.76 -47.34 50.64
N PRO A 725 -27.01 -48.01 51.78
CA PRO A 725 -27.16 -49.46 51.83
C PRO A 725 -28.40 -49.92 51.05
N ARG A 726 -28.31 -51.12 50.48
CA ARG A 726 -29.43 -51.76 49.78
C ARG A 726 -30.56 -52.07 50.79
N PRO A 727 -31.81 -51.58 50.57
CA PRO A 727 -32.91 -51.86 51.48
C PRO A 727 -33.29 -53.35 51.50
N PRO A 728 -33.74 -53.89 52.65
CA PRO A 728 -34.13 -55.29 52.76
C PRO A 728 -35.54 -55.55 52.20
N ALA A 729 -35.71 -56.65 51.47
CA ALA A 729 -37.01 -57.11 50.98
C ALA A 729 -37.93 -57.57 52.13
N ILE A 730 -39.16 -57.05 52.19
CA ILE A 730 -40.21 -57.59 53.08
C ILE A 730 -40.59 -59.00 52.64
N ARG A 731 -40.71 -59.94 53.58
CA ARG A 731 -41.02 -61.36 53.29
C ARG A 731 -42.18 -61.93 54.12
N ASP A 732 -42.71 -61.10 55.01
CA ASP A 732 -43.55 -61.43 56.16
C ASP A 732 -44.85 -60.61 56.19
N LEU A 733 -45.24 -60.04 55.04
CA LEU A 733 -46.52 -59.36 54.87
C LEU A 733 -47.69 -60.30 55.21
N GLN A 734 -48.57 -59.83 56.08
CA GLN A 734 -49.81 -60.49 56.49
C GLN A 734 -50.98 -59.62 56.04
N VAL A 735 -51.99 -60.25 55.44
CA VAL A 735 -53.22 -59.60 54.98
C VAL A 735 -54.40 -60.30 55.65
N THR A 736 -55.33 -59.51 56.20
CA THR A 736 -56.49 -60.02 56.94
C THR A 736 -57.70 -59.14 56.65
N THR A 737 -58.90 -59.72 56.52
CA THR A 737 -60.14 -58.94 56.40
C THR A 737 -61.10 -59.28 57.53
N ALA A 738 -61.64 -58.26 58.17
CA ALA A 738 -62.68 -58.39 59.19
C ALA A 738 -63.60 -57.15 59.13
N ALA A 739 -64.91 -57.34 59.34
CA ALA A 739 -65.91 -56.27 59.34
C ALA A 739 -65.78 -55.28 58.16
N GLY A 740 -65.56 -55.80 56.95
CA GLY A 740 -65.44 -55.02 55.71
C GLY A 740 -64.15 -54.19 55.56
N ARG A 741 -63.09 -54.44 56.33
CA ARG A 741 -61.80 -53.75 56.21
C ARG A 741 -60.65 -54.74 56.02
N THR A 742 -59.78 -54.48 55.05
CA THR A 742 -58.56 -55.28 54.82
C THR A 742 -57.36 -54.61 55.49
N MET A 743 -56.83 -55.25 56.53
CA MET A 743 -55.67 -54.81 57.31
C MET A 743 -54.41 -55.54 56.82
N LEU A 744 -53.36 -54.78 56.54
CA LEU A 744 -52.06 -55.25 56.07
C LEU A 744 -51.01 -54.95 57.13
N ARG A 745 -50.16 -55.93 57.47
CA ARG A 745 -49.14 -55.80 58.54
C ARG A 745 -47.84 -56.52 58.17
N TRP A 746 -46.69 -55.95 58.54
CA TRP A 746 -45.35 -56.51 58.31
C TRP A 746 -44.35 -55.91 59.32
N ASN A 747 -43.17 -56.50 59.47
CA ASN A 747 -42.09 -55.90 60.27
C ASN A 747 -41.41 -54.77 59.46
N ALA A 748 -41.55 -53.53 59.92
CA ALA A 748 -40.94 -52.37 59.27
C ALA A 748 -39.40 -52.36 59.43
N PRO A 749 -38.62 -52.26 58.35
CA PRO A 749 -37.17 -52.10 58.43
C PRO A 749 -36.82 -50.69 58.89
N ALA A 750 -35.91 -50.57 59.87
CA ALA A 750 -35.55 -49.29 60.46
C ALA A 750 -35.08 -48.28 59.41
N GLY A 751 -35.67 -47.08 59.41
CA GLY A 751 -35.34 -45.99 58.50
C GLY A 751 -35.83 -46.16 57.05
N SER A 752 -36.60 -47.22 56.74
CA SER A 752 -37.13 -47.48 55.39
C SER A 752 -38.64 -47.24 55.30
N GLU A 753 -39.10 -46.62 54.23
CA GLU A 753 -40.52 -46.53 53.87
C GLU A 753 -40.92 -47.80 53.12
N VAL A 754 -41.97 -48.52 53.54
CA VAL A 754 -42.51 -49.64 52.76
C VAL A 754 -43.79 -49.20 52.06
N ARG A 755 -43.79 -49.32 50.72
CA ARG A 755 -44.94 -49.04 49.86
C ARG A 755 -45.65 -50.34 49.52
N ILE A 756 -46.96 -50.43 49.77
CA ILE A 756 -47.75 -51.59 49.36
C ILE A 756 -48.52 -51.28 48.09
N TYR A 757 -48.37 -52.12 47.07
CA TYR A 757 -49.12 -52.08 45.83
C TYR A 757 -50.12 -53.24 45.79
N ALA A 758 -51.36 -52.98 45.40
CA ALA A 758 -52.37 -53.99 45.11
C ALA A 758 -52.47 -54.20 43.59
N VAL A 759 -52.41 -55.46 43.18
CA VAL A 759 -52.49 -55.90 41.79
C VAL A 759 -53.66 -56.89 41.68
N PRO A 760 -54.54 -56.79 40.67
CA PRO A 760 -55.53 -57.83 40.42
C PRO A 760 -54.84 -59.13 39.95
N PRO A 761 -55.34 -60.32 40.32
CA PRO A 761 -54.79 -61.58 39.80
C PRO A 761 -54.95 -61.63 38.28
N ASN A 762 -53.85 -61.85 37.56
CA ASN A 762 -53.88 -62.04 36.11
C ASN A 762 -54.62 -63.33 35.76
N ASP A 763 -55.76 -63.20 35.07
CA ASP A 763 -56.45 -64.32 34.43
C ASP A 763 -55.58 -64.87 33.27
N PRO A 764 -55.12 -66.14 33.30
CA PRO A 764 -54.13 -66.65 32.37
C PRO A 764 -54.72 -67.01 31.00
N GLN A 765 -55.27 -66.02 30.28
CA GLN A 765 -55.71 -66.21 28.90
C GLN A 765 -54.53 -66.38 27.92
N PRO A 766 -54.48 -67.48 27.14
CA PRO A 766 -53.47 -67.65 26.11
C PRO A 766 -53.85 -66.86 24.84
N SER A 767 -53.31 -65.66 24.70
CA SER A 767 -53.42 -64.86 23.47
C SER A 767 -52.04 -64.65 22.80
N SER A 768 -52.03 -64.60 21.47
CA SER A 768 -50.84 -64.88 20.67
C SER A 768 -50.22 -63.65 19.98
N GLN A 769 -48.88 -63.56 20.06
CA GLN A 769 -47.98 -62.88 19.11
C GLN A 769 -48.18 -61.37 18.82
N SER A 770 -47.24 -60.55 19.27
CA SER A 770 -46.17 -60.03 18.38
C SER A 770 -45.11 -59.18 19.10
N GLY A 771 -43.90 -59.16 18.54
CA GLY A 771 -43.01 -57.98 18.64
C GLY A 771 -42.10 -57.85 19.87
N LEU A 772 -40.96 -58.55 19.84
CA LEU A 772 -39.66 -58.11 20.38
C LEU A 772 -39.68 -57.22 21.66
N SER A 773 -39.94 -57.81 22.81
CA SER A 773 -39.41 -57.32 24.10
C SER A 773 -38.79 -58.47 24.87
N SER A 774 -37.57 -58.29 25.39
CA SER A 774 -36.84 -59.31 26.15
C SER A 774 -37.16 -59.25 27.66
N SER A 775 -38.43 -59.01 27.98
CA SER A 775 -38.99 -59.11 29.33
C SER A 775 -39.76 -60.42 29.47
N PRO A 776 -39.57 -61.21 30.52
CA PRO A 776 -40.46 -62.33 30.83
C PRO A 776 -41.91 -61.85 31.03
N PRO A 777 -42.92 -62.73 30.91
CA PRO A 777 -44.25 -62.49 31.47
C PRO A 777 -44.17 -62.50 33.00
N GLY A 778 -43.66 -61.40 33.55
CA GLY A 778 -43.36 -61.22 34.97
C GLY A 778 -44.43 -60.42 35.70
N HIS A 779 -44.40 -60.49 37.03
CA HIS A 779 -45.24 -59.68 37.90
C HIS A 779 -45.00 -58.17 37.64
N PRO A 780 -46.04 -57.30 37.57
CA PRO A 780 -45.93 -55.91 37.11
C PRO A 780 -45.10 -54.95 38.00
N LEU A 781 -44.45 -55.47 39.04
CA LEU A 781 -43.54 -54.78 39.95
C LEU A 781 -42.12 -55.41 39.98
N ALA A 782 -41.83 -56.36 39.08
CA ALA A 782 -40.70 -57.30 39.15
C ALA A 782 -40.82 -58.37 40.26
N VAL A 783 -39.78 -59.21 40.41
CA VAL A 783 -39.74 -60.38 41.32
C VAL A 783 -39.11 -60.06 42.67
N GLU A 784 -39.43 -60.86 43.69
CA GLU A 784 -38.92 -60.73 45.07
C GLU A 784 -37.39 -60.57 45.11
N ASP A 785 -36.90 -59.68 45.98
CA ASP A 785 -35.48 -59.36 46.19
C ASP A 785 -34.79 -58.72 44.96
N THR A 786 -35.55 -58.07 44.07
CA THR A 786 -35.03 -57.25 42.96
C THR A 786 -34.98 -55.77 43.36
N GLU A 787 -33.92 -55.06 42.99
CA GLU A 787 -33.86 -53.59 43.13
C GLU A 787 -34.47 -52.92 41.89
N VAL A 788 -35.34 -51.92 42.11
CA VAL A 788 -36.22 -51.33 41.09
C VAL A 788 -36.20 -49.81 41.13
N ASP A 789 -36.43 -49.18 39.98
CA ASP A 789 -36.66 -47.75 39.84
C ASP A 789 -38.12 -47.42 40.14
N LEU A 790 -38.37 -46.66 41.21
CA LEU A 790 -39.71 -46.23 41.63
C LEU A 790 -40.46 -45.42 40.56
N ALA A 791 -39.75 -44.73 39.67
CA ALA A 791 -40.35 -43.96 38.57
C ALA A 791 -40.84 -44.85 37.42
N ARG A 792 -40.59 -46.16 37.46
CA ARG A 792 -40.87 -47.12 36.38
C ARG A 792 -41.88 -48.22 36.76
N ILE A 793 -42.51 -48.10 37.93
CA ILE A 793 -43.62 -48.97 38.35
C ILE A 793 -44.85 -48.66 37.47
N ALA A 794 -45.49 -49.71 36.95
CA ALA A 794 -46.50 -49.59 35.89
C ALA A 794 -47.96 -49.47 36.37
N ASP A 795 -48.81 -48.97 35.48
CA ASP A 795 -50.20 -48.57 35.72
C ASP A 795 -51.20 -49.65 36.24
N PRO A 796 -51.04 -50.98 36.06
CA PRO A 796 -51.95 -51.95 36.67
C PRO A 796 -51.74 -52.15 38.19
N ALA A 797 -50.74 -51.51 38.80
CA ALA A 797 -50.42 -51.64 40.22
C ALA A 797 -50.93 -50.44 41.03
N ARG A 798 -52.07 -50.58 41.71
CA ARG A 798 -52.62 -49.53 42.60
C ARG A 798 -51.76 -49.43 43.86
N LEU A 799 -51.13 -48.29 44.10
CA LEU A 799 -50.55 -47.98 45.43
C LEU A 799 -51.67 -47.96 46.48
N VAL A 800 -51.59 -48.85 47.47
CA VAL A 800 -52.47 -48.88 48.66
C VAL A 800 -52.04 -47.79 49.64
N GLY A 801 -50.73 -47.58 49.77
CA GLY A 801 -50.13 -46.52 50.57
C GLY A 801 -48.67 -46.78 50.91
N SER A 802 -48.09 -45.86 51.67
CA SER A 802 -46.76 -45.95 52.28
C SER A 802 -46.88 -46.13 53.79
N SER A 803 -45.98 -46.90 54.41
CA SER A 803 -45.86 -46.97 55.87
C SER A 803 -44.43 -47.34 56.29
N ASP A 804 -43.91 -46.55 57.23
CA ASP A 804 -42.67 -46.76 57.98
C ASP A 804 -42.90 -47.57 59.28
N SER A 805 -44.17 -47.85 59.60
CA SER A 805 -44.63 -48.35 60.89
C SER A 805 -45.37 -49.69 60.78
N GLY A 806 -45.14 -50.42 59.67
CA GLY A 806 -45.45 -51.84 59.54
C GLY A 806 -46.94 -52.18 59.42
N HIS A 807 -47.78 -51.20 59.07
CA HIS A 807 -49.21 -51.42 58.91
C HIS A 807 -49.86 -50.45 57.90
N LEU A 808 -50.88 -50.93 57.19
CA LEU A 808 -51.79 -50.16 56.33
C LEU A 808 -53.20 -50.78 56.34
N VAL A 809 -54.19 -50.01 55.89
CA VAL A 809 -55.57 -50.49 55.66
C VAL A 809 -55.96 -50.21 54.22
N ASP A 810 -56.38 -51.23 53.49
CA ASP A 810 -57.01 -51.08 52.19
C ASP A 810 -58.54 -51.00 52.36
N LEU A 811 -59.09 -49.80 52.18
CA LEU A 811 -60.53 -49.54 52.23
C LEU A 811 -61.22 -49.79 50.88
N SER A 812 -60.46 -50.06 49.81
CA SER A 812 -60.96 -50.34 48.45
C SER A 812 -60.74 -51.81 48.05
N ALA A 813 -60.54 -52.69 49.02
CA ALA A 813 -60.32 -54.12 48.79
C ALA A 813 -61.63 -54.85 48.45
N ALA A 814 -61.69 -55.46 47.27
CA ALA A 814 -62.83 -56.27 46.83
C ALA A 814 -62.36 -57.38 45.88
N GLY A 815 -63.00 -58.56 45.95
CA GLY A 815 -62.62 -59.72 45.15
C GLY A 815 -61.33 -60.40 45.66
N GLU A 816 -60.55 -60.95 44.74
CA GLU A 816 -59.18 -61.45 44.99
C GLU A 816 -58.16 -60.39 44.57
N LEU A 817 -57.13 -60.17 45.39
CA LEU A 817 -56.05 -59.21 45.15
C LEU A 817 -54.69 -59.80 45.57
N GLU A 818 -53.63 -59.41 44.86
CA GLU A 818 -52.24 -59.72 45.18
C GLU A 818 -51.52 -58.45 45.66
N TYR A 819 -51.16 -58.42 46.95
CA TYR A 819 -50.52 -57.29 47.61
C TYR A 819 -49.01 -57.46 47.66
N VAL A 820 -48.26 -56.48 47.16
CA VAL A 820 -46.79 -56.53 47.03
C VAL A 820 -46.12 -55.37 47.75
N PRO A 821 -45.23 -55.63 48.72
CA PRO A 821 -44.44 -54.62 49.39
C PRO A 821 -43.19 -54.23 48.58
N VAL A 822 -42.82 -52.96 48.63
CA VAL A 822 -41.55 -52.43 48.09
C VAL A 822 -40.89 -51.58 49.19
N THR A 823 -39.71 -51.99 49.64
CA THR A 823 -38.94 -51.27 50.68
C THR A 823 -38.09 -50.18 50.04
N VAL A 824 -38.23 -48.94 50.49
CA VAL A 824 -37.52 -47.76 49.97
C VAL A 824 -36.61 -47.19 51.05
N LEU A 825 -35.34 -46.98 50.72
CA LEU A 825 -34.34 -46.34 51.59
C LEU A 825 -33.53 -45.31 50.80
N ALA A 826 -33.73 -44.03 51.12
CA ALA A 826 -33.05 -42.88 50.50
C ALA A 826 -33.02 -42.87 48.95
N GLY A 827 -34.03 -43.47 48.30
CA GLY A 827 -34.18 -43.53 46.85
C GLY A 827 -33.85 -44.90 46.22
N ARG A 828 -33.07 -45.76 46.89
CA ARG A 828 -32.97 -47.19 46.53
C ARG A 828 -34.29 -47.88 46.90
N ALA A 829 -34.78 -48.80 46.08
CA ALA A 829 -36.04 -49.51 46.33
C ALA A 829 -35.96 -51.00 45.97
N VAL A 830 -36.39 -51.89 46.86
CA VAL A 830 -36.30 -53.35 46.68
C VAL A 830 -37.67 -54.02 46.88
N VAL A 831 -38.02 -54.90 45.95
CA VAL A 831 -39.30 -55.62 45.91
C VAL A 831 -39.32 -56.75 46.93
N GLY A 832 -40.40 -56.86 47.69
CA GLY A 832 -40.66 -57.95 48.63
C GLY A 832 -41.66 -59.00 48.14
N ARG A 833 -42.09 -59.87 49.05
CA ARG A 833 -42.96 -61.02 48.76
C ARG A 833 -44.42 -60.59 48.56
N ALA A 834 -44.98 -61.01 47.43
CA ALA A 834 -46.40 -60.88 47.13
C ALA A 834 -47.28 -61.78 48.01
N VAL A 835 -48.48 -61.31 48.37
CA VAL A 835 -49.46 -62.02 49.20
C VAL A 835 -50.84 -61.93 48.55
N ARG A 836 -51.43 -63.08 48.20
CA ARG A 836 -52.79 -63.18 47.66
C ARG A 836 -53.82 -63.23 48.78
N HIS A 837 -54.94 -62.55 48.59
CA HIS A 837 -56.00 -62.43 49.60
C HIS A 837 -57.38 -62.30 48.95
N LEU A 838 -58.40 -62.91 49.57
CA LEU A 838 -59.79 -62.95 49.08
C LEU A 838 -60.74 -62.25 50.07
N ILE A 839 -61.60 -61.38 49.56
CA ILE A 839 -62.57 -60.59 50.33
C ILE A 839 -64.00 -61.06 50.03
N VAL A 840 -64.77 -61.39 51.08
CA VAL A 840 -66.17 -61.85 51.03
C VAL A 840 -67.04 -61.03 52.00
N GLY A 841 -68.32 -60.81 51.67
CA GLY A 841 -69.28 -60.01 52.46
C GLY A 841 -70.35 -60.84 53.21
N GLU A 842 -71.13 -60.15 54.04
CA GLU A 842 -72.12 -60.73 54.97
C GLU A 842 -73.56 -60.74 54.39
N ILE A 843 -74.44 -61.59 54.94
CA ILE A 843 -75.88 -61.62 54.59
C ILE A 843 -76.61 -60.43 55.23
N THR A 844 -77.47 -59.75 54.48
CA THR A 844 -78.13 -58.51 54.92
C THR A 844 -79.66 -58.61 54.92
N GLU A 845 -80.32 -57.70 55.64
CA GLU A 845 -81.78 -57.56 55.71
C GLU A 845 -82.57 -58.81 56.16
N LEU A 846 -81.99 -59.67 57.02
CA LEU A 846 -82.72 -60.82 57.58
C LEU A 846 -83.94 -60.39 58.39
N ARG A 847 -85.09 -60.97 58.05
CA ARG A 847 -86.41 -60.78 58.69
C ARG A 847 -87.14 -62.10 58.81
N ALA A 848 -88.02 -62.19 59.82
CA ALA A 848 -88.94 -63.30 60.04
C ALA A 848 -90.37 -62.74 60.22
N ASP A 849 -91.33 -63.32 59.50
CA ASP A 849 -92.75 -62.93 59.47
C ASP A 849 -93.61 -64.12 59.95
N ASP A 850 -94.29 -63.97 61.09
CA ASP A 850 -95.10 -65.04 61.72
C ASP A 850 -96.57 -64.95 61.30
N ARG A 851 -97.09 -66.05 60.74
CA ARG A 851 -98.43 -66.15 60.16
C ARG A 851 -99.33 -67.18 60.86
N GLY A 852 -99.02 -67.50 62.12
CA GLY A 852 -99.87 -68.35 62.98
C GLY A 852 -99.58 -69.85 62.87
N GLU A 853 -99.48 -70.38 61.65
CA GLU A 853 -99.10 -71.79 61.40
C GLU A 853 -97.71 -71.92 60.73
N GLU A 854 -97.14 -70.82 60.21
CA GLU A 854 -95.81 -70.75 59.59
C GLU A 854 -95.05 -69.47 59.96
N ILE A 855 -93.73 -69.51 59.80
CA ILE A 855 -92.81 -68.37 59.89
C ILE A 855 -92.05 -68.27 58.56
N VAL A 856 -92.09 -67.10 57.93
CA VAL A 856 -91.48 -66.85 56.62
C VAL A 856 -90.25 -65.96 56.76
N LEU A 857 -89.10 -66.43 56.27
CA LEU A 857 -87.83 -65.70 56.26
C LEU A 857 -87.60 -64.97 54.94
N SER A 858 -87.01 -63.79 55.03
CA SER A 858 -86.45 -63.06 53.87
C SER A 858 -85.11 -62.41 54.25
N PHE A 859 -84.17 -62.40 53.31
CA PHE A 859 -82.83 -61.79 53.44
C PHE A 859 -82.22 -61.57 52.05
N ARG A 860 -81.14 -60.79 51.94
CA ARG A 860 -80.35 -60.61 50.71
C ARG A 860 -78.98 -61.27 50.82
N MET A 861 -78.53 -61.86 49.70
CA MET A 861 -77.17 -62.37 49.54
C MET A 861 -76.15 -61.22 49.39
N PRO A 862 -74.89 -61.42 49.82
CA PRO A 862 -73.78 -60.52 49.47
C PRO A 862 -73.47 -60.54 47.95
N LEU A 863 -72.81 -59.48 47.46
CA LEU A 863 -72.39 -59.37 46.06
C LEU A 863 -71.49 -60.57 45.65
N GLY A 864 -71.83 -61.21 44.54
CA GLY A 864 -71.14 -62.41 44.04
C GLY A 864 -71.57 -63.74 44.68
N ILE A 865 -72.41 -63.70 45.74
CA ILE A 865 -72.88 -64.90 46.44
C ILE A 865 -74.32 -65.23 46.01
N THR A 866 -74.58 -66.51 45.74
CA THR A 866 -75.88 -66.99 45.21
C THR A 866 -76.60 -67.97 46.14
N GLU A 867 -75.92 -68.46 47.17
CA GLU A 867 -76.43 -69.46 48.10
C GLU A 867 -76.13 -69.10 49.56
N ALA A 868 -77.00 -69.54 50.47
CA ALA A 868 -76.87 -69.39 51.91
C ALA A 868 -77.27 -70.69 52.64
N ARG A 869 -76.78 -70.84 53.87
CA ARG A 869 -77.26 -71.84 54.83
C ARG A 869 -78.08 -71.14 55.91
N VAL A 870 -79.31 -71.58 56.10
CA VAL A 870 -80.21 -71.15 57.17
C VAL A 870 -80.21 -72.23 58.25
N LEU A 871 -80.04 -71.85 59.51
CA LEU A 871 -80.11 -72.73 60.68
C LEU A 871 -81.18 -72.22 61.64
N TRP A 872 -81.86 -73.11 62.38
CA TRP A 872 -82.83 -72.73 63.41
C TRP A 872 -82.89 -73.72 64.59
N ARG A 873 -83.15 -73.21 65.79
CA ARG A 873 -83.34 -73.98 67.04
C ARG A 873 -84.25 -73.22 68.02
N ARG A 874 -84.72 -73.87 69.09
CA ARG A 874 -85.78 -73.34 69.98
C ARG A 874 -85.30 -72.62 71.24
N ASP A 875 -84.02 -72.70 71.56
CA ASP A 875 -83.44 -72.36 72.86
C ASP A 875 -82.43 -71.19 72.85
N GLN A 876 -81.63 -71.05 71.78
CA GLN A 876 -80.65 -69.96 71.61
C GLN A 876 -80.32 -69.71 70.13
N LEU A 877 -79.66 -68.60 69.79
CA LEU A 877 -79.14 -68.42 68.41
C LEU A 877 -78.14 -69.54 68.05
N PRO A 878 -78.20 -70.09 66.81
CA PRO A 878 -77.16 -70.98 66.30
C PRO A 878 -75.77 -70.35 66.44
N THR A 879 -74.86 -71.11 67.05
CA THR A 879 -73.52 -70.66 67.46
C THR A 879 -72.52 -70.62 66.31
N GLY A 880 -72.82 -71.29 65.20
CA GLY A 880 -72.02 -71.34 63.99
C GLY A 880 -72.81 -71.94 62.81
N PRO A 881 -72.23 -71.97 61.61
CA PRO A 881 -72.89 -72.53 60.42
C PRO A 881 -73.09 -74.05 60.49
N ASP A 882 -72.44 -74.74 61.42
CA ASP A 882 -72.49 -76.19 61.66
C ASP A 882 -72.94 -76.51 63.10
N ASP A 883 -73.80 -75.68 63.71
CA ASP A 883 -74.34 -75.92 65.06
C ASP A 883 -75.13 -77.24 65.09
N PRO A 884 -74.73 -78.24 65.91
CA PRO A 884 -75.28 -79.60 65.83
C PRO A 884 -76.67 -79.75 66.47
N GLU A 885 -77.09 -78.78 67.29
CA GLU A 885 -78.42 -78.77 67.94
C GLU A 885 -79.42 -77.89 67.14
N ALA A 886 -79.03 -77.44 65.94
CA ALA A 886 -79.88 -76.69 65.03
C ALA A 886 -80.27 -77.52 63.81
N ASP A 887 -81.57 -77.49 63.49
CA ASP A 887 -82.04 -77.87 62.16
C ASP A 887 -81.45 -76.90 61.12
N GLN A 888 -81.28 -77.36 59.88
CA GLN A 888 -80.68 -76.55 58.82
C GLN A 888 -81.27 -76.80 57.42
N ALA A 889 -81.20 -75.76 56.57
CA ALA A 889 -81.59 -75.82 55.17
C ALA A 889 -80.62 -75.01 54.30
N LYS A 890 -80.30 -75.53 53.10
CA LYS A 890 -79.65 -74.72 52.06
C LYS A 890 -80.71 -73.91 51.32
N VAL A 891 -80.44 -72.64 51.10
CA VAL A 891 -81.34 -71.70 50.41
C VAL A 891 -80.55 -71.00 49.30
N THR A 892 -81.04 -71.10 48.07
CA THR A 892 -80.51 -70.34 46.93
C THR A 892 -81.30 -69.04 46.78
N ASN A 893 -80.71 -68.00 46.19
CA ASN A 893 -81.40 -66.73 45.95
C ASN A 893 -82.72 -66.93 45.17
N THR A 894 -82.68 -67.77 44.13
CA THR A 894 -83.85 -68.18 43.33
C THR A 894 -84.95 -68.86 44.16
N SER A 895 -84.61 -69.60 45.23
CA SER A 895 -85.62 -70.24 46.09
C SER A 895 -86.29 -69.28 47.07
N LEU A 896 -85.69 -68.13 47.39
CA LEU A 896 -86.35 -67.06 48.15
C LEU A 896 -87.34 -66.33 47.25
N GLU A 897 -86.88 -65.92 46.06
CA GLU A 897 -87.66 -65.13 45.10
C GLU A 897 -88.93 -65.86 44.63
N ILE A 898 -88.82 -67.13 44.23
CA ILE A 898 -89.97 -67.90 43.69
C ILE A 898 -91.04 -68.19 44.76
N LYS A 899 -90.64 -68.34 46.03
CA LYS A 899 -91.56 -68.72 47.11
C LYS A 899 -92.09 -67.54 47.93
N GLY A 900 -91.54 -66.34 47.73
CA GLY A 900 -91.86 -65.16 48.56
C GLY A 900 -91.16 -65.16 49.91
N GLY A 901 -90.09 -65.94 50.05
CA GLY A 901 -89.35 -66.21 51.29
C GLY A 901 -89.00 -67.68 51.46
N TRP A 902 -88.39 -68.04 52.59
CA TRP A 902 -88.17 -69.43 53.00
C TRP A 902 -89.07 -69.74 54.20
N HIS A 903 -89.85 -70.82 54.12
CA HIS A 903 -90.94 -71.12 55.04
C HIS A 903 -90.55 -72.20 56.06
N LEU A 904 -90.82 -71.93 57.33
CA LEU A 904 -90.66 -72.83 58.47
C LEU A 904 -92.02 -73.05 59.14
N ALA A 905 -92.41 -74.29 59.42
CA ALA A 905 -93.64 -74.57 60.16
C ALA A 905 -93.54 -74.01 61.59
N ALA A 906 -94.56 -73.30 62.05
CA ALA A 906 -94.54 -72.66 63.36
C ALA A 906 -94.89 -73.67 64.48
N PRO A 907 -94.31 -73.55 65.69
CA PRO A 907 -94.63 -74.46 66.78
C PRO A 907 -96.08 -74.30 67.26
N SER A 908 -96.85 -75.38 67.31
CA SER A 908 -98.23 -75.41 67.83
C SER A 908 -98.32 -75.18 69.34
N ASP A 909 -97.20 -75.29 70.06
CA ASP A 909 -97.01 -74.88 71.45
C ASP A 909 -96.77 -73.36 71.63
N GLY A 910 -96.64 -72.61 70.53
CA GLY A 910 -96.38 -71.16 70.54
C GLY A 910 -94.94 -70.76 70.86
N SER A 911 -94.01 -71.71 70.97
CA SER A 911 -92.61 -71.46 71.32
C SER A 911 -91.82 -70.68 70.26
N ALA A 912 -90.68 -70.13 70.69
CA ALA A 912 -89.79 -69.31 69.89
C ALA A 912 -88.92 -70.15 68.92
N TYR A 913 -88.50 -69.53 67.82
CA TYR A 913 -87.41 -70.02 66.97
C TYR A 913 -86.32 -68.96 66.85
N PHE A 914 -85.10 -69.32 67.23
CA PHE A 914 -83.87 -68.56 66.97
C PHE A 914 -83.24 -69.07 65.68
N ILE A 915 -82.79 -68.15 64.82
CA ILE A 915 -82.50 -68.43 63.41
C ILE A 915 -81.22 -67.70 62.98
N ALA A 916 -80.35 -68.32 62.19
CA ALA A 916 -79.13 -67.69 61.65
C ALA A 916 -78.90 -68.04 60.17
N CYS A 917 -78.37 -67.09 59.39
CA CYS A 917 -78.14 -67.22 57.95
C CYS A 917 -76.67 -66.91 57.59
N TYR A 918 -75.97 -67.85 56.93
CA TYR A 918 -74.56 -67.74 56.55
C TYR A 918 -74.38 -67.80 55.02
N PRO A 919 -73.56 -66.93 54.40
CA PRO A 919 -73.24 -66.99 52.98
C PRO A 919 -72.41 -68.25 52.64
N LEU A 920 -72.67 -68.85 51.48
CA LEU A 920 -71.97 -70.03 50.98
C LEU A 920 -71.09 -69.69 49.77
N VAL A 921 -69.81 -70.08 49.81
CA VAL A 921 -68.82 -69.93 48.71
C VAL A 921 -68.23 -71.27 48.32
N HIS A 922 -67.84 -71.41 47.05
CA HIS A 922 -67.00 -72.55 46.64
C HIS A 922 -65.52 -72.26 46.93
N ILE A 923 -64.96 -72.95 47.93
CA ILE A 923 -63.53 -72.93 48.26
C ILE A 923 -62.97 -74.31 47.92
N GLY A 924 -62.06 -74.38 46.94
CA GLY A 924 -61.52 -75.66 46.45
C GLY A 924 -62.58 -76.60 45.87
N GLY A 925 -63.66 -76.05 45.28
CA GLY A 925 -64.83 -76.79 44.81
C GLY A 925 -65.85 -77.15 45.89
N THR A 926 -65.43 -77.27 47.15
CA THR A 926 -66.32 -77.51 48.30
C THR A 926 -67.14 -76.27 48.63
N LEU A 927 -68.45 -76.45 48.86
CA LEU A 927 -69.35 -75.36 49.23
C LEU A 927 -69.31 -75.12 50.75
N THR A 928 -68.66 -74.05 51.16
CA THR A 928 -68.31 -73.72 52.55
C THR A 928 -69.08 -72.49 53.03
N ALA A 929 -69.63 -72.57 54.24
CA ALA A 929 -70.29 -71.42 54.89
C ALA A 929 -69.24 -70.52 55.54
N VAL A 930 -69.32 -69.21 55.29
CA VAL A 930 -68.35 -68.23 55.79
C VAL A 930 -68.98 -67.40 56.92
N PRO A 931 -68.44 -67.45 58.15
CA PRO A 931 -68.84 -66.54 59.22
C PRO A 931 -68.40 -65.08 58.97
N PRO A 932 -69.07 -64.08 59.57
CA PRO A 932 -70.22 -64.21 60.46
C PRO A 932 -71.53 -64.52 59.71
N GLY A 933 -72.47 -65.13 60.43
CA GLY A 933 -73.85 -65.30 59.97
C GLY A 933 -74.78 -64.32 60.67
N THR A 934 -75.83 -63.90 59.98
CA THR A 934 -76.79 -62.90 60.46
C THR A 934 -77.93 -63.61 61.18
N GLY A 935 -78.22 -63.21 62.43
CA GLY A 935 -79.18 -63.89 63.32
C GLY A 935 -80.46 -63.10 63.61
N ILE A 936 -81.55 -63.81 63.90
CA ILE A 936 -82.85 -63.25 64.31
C ILE A 936 -83.62 -64.20 65.25
N LEU A 937 -84.60 -63.68 65.98
CA LEU A 937 -85.53 -64.42 66.85
C LEU A 937 -86.98 -64.19 66.38
N ALA A 938 -87.77 -65.27 66.29
CA ALA A 938 -89.20 -65.25 66.01
C ALA A 938 -90.00 -65.85 67.19
N ARG A 939 -91.26 -65.40 67.38
CA ARG A 939 -92.16 -65.75 68.51
C ARG A 939 -91.62 -65.49 69.93
N PRO A 940 -91.41 -64.21 70.34
CA PRO A 940 -91.15 -63.89 71.75
C PRO A 940 -92.41 -64.01 72.63
N ALA A 941 -92.33 -64.78 73.72
CA ALA A 941 -93.40 -64.92 74.71
C ALA A 941 -93.41 -63.77 75.75
N VAL A 942 -94.55 -63.50 76.40
CA VAL A 942 -94.76 -62.28 77.22
C VAL A 942 -95.35 -62.54 78.61
N ARG A 943 -94.51 -62.42 79.66
CA ARG A 943 -94.76 -62.08 81.10
C ARG A 943 -93.61 -62.65 81.97
N ALA A 944 -93.15 -62.04 83.07
CA ALA A 944 -93.36 -60.69 83.63
C ALA A 944 -92.28 -60.32 84.67
N GLU A 945 -92.04 -59.01 84.82
CA GLU A 945 -91.64 -58.28 86.05
C GLU A 945 -90.24 -58.40 86.71
N GLN A 946 -89.84 -57.27 87.34
CA GLN A 946 -88.85 -57.06 88.43
C GLN A 946 -87.33 -57.24 88.15
N ASP A 947 -86.40 -56.51 88.80
CA ASP A 947 -86.33 -55.10 89.29
C ASP A 947 -84.85 -54.76 89.65
N ALA A 948 -84.56 -53.51 90.08
CA ALA A 948 -83.31 -52.98 90.65
C ALA A 948 -82.09 -52.86 89.69
N ARG A 949 -81.42 -51.70 89.48
CA ARG A 949 -80.75 -50.72 90.40
C ARG A 949 -79.42 -51.25 91.00
N PRO A 950 -78.42 -50.40 91.33
CA PRO A 950 -78.46 -48.93 91.47
C PRO A 950 -77.32 -48.10 90.81
N ASN A 951 -77.46 -46.77 90.97
CA ASN A 951 -76.44 -45.70 90.90
C ASN A 951 -75.31 -45.90 91.97
N PRO A 952 -74.19 -45.11 92.03
CA PRO A 952 -74.13 -43.66 91.77
C PRO A 952 -72.87 -43.07 91.06
N PRO A 953 -72.94 -41.80 90.61
CA PRO A 953 -71.78 -41.01 90.17
C PRO A 953 -71.14 -40.17 91.29
N LEU A 954 -69.90 -39.71 91.09
CA LEU A 954 -69.26 -38.65 91.87
C LEU A 954 -68.73 -37.53 90.96
N ARG A 955 -68.94 -36.28 91.39
CA ARG A 955 -68.32 -35.04 90.89
C ARG A 955 -67.21 -34.59 91.84
N VAL A 956 -66.46 -33.56 91.40
CA VAL A 956 -65.63 -32.55 92.12
C VAL A 956 -64.30 -32.41 91.35
N ASP A 957 -63.80 -31.23 90.96
CA ASP A 957 -64.38 -29.88 90.69
C ASP A 957 -63.34 -29.06 89.88
N VAL A 958 -63.57 -27.75 89.69
CA VAL A 958 -62.57 -26.70 89.34
C VAL A 958 -62.13 -26.59 87.86
N SER A 959 -62.95 -25.84 87.10
CA SER A 959 -62.56 -24.64 86.33
C SER A 959 -61.34 -24.63 85.38
N ALA A 960 -61.61 -24.74 84.07
CA ALA A 960 -61.05 -23.83 83.03
C ALA A 960 -61.74 -24.00 81.65
N PRO A 961 -62.46 -22.99 81.11
CA PRO A 961 -62.76 -22.85 79.68
C PRO A 961 -61.66 -22.01 78.99
N ALA A 962 -61.02 -22.38 77.88
CA ALA A 962 -61.49 -22.78 76.54
C ALA A 962 -61.77 -21.60 75.59
N ALA A 963 -60.87 -21.38 74.61
CA ALA A 963 -61.15 -21.07 73.19
C ALA A 963 -59.86 -20.71 72.40
N GLY A 964 -59.62 -21.40 71.27
CA GLY A 964 -58.60 -21.03 70.25
C GLY A 964 -57.12 -21.23 70.64
N GLY A 965 -56.18 -21.33 69.70
CA GLY A 965 -56.34 -21.50 68.24
C GLY A 965 -55.14 -21.00 67.42
N GLN A 966 -54.72 -21.80 66.42
CA GLN A 966 -53.79 -21.46 65.31
C GLN A 966 -52.32 -21.13 65.69
N GLU A 967 -51.35 -21.93 65.25
CA GLU A 967 -50.56 -21.87 63.99
C GLU A 967 -49.45 -20.79 63.96
N GLY A 968 -48.22 -21.16 63.53
CA GLY A 968 -47.32 -20.16 62.90
C GLY A 968 -45.79 -20.32 63.01
N TRP A 969 -45.19 -21.15 62.13
CA TRP A 969 -43.97 -20.88 61.31
C TRP A 969 -42.84 -19.88 61.71
N ARG A 970 -41.58 -20.29 61.37
CA ARG A 970 -40.38 -19.46 60.99
C ARG A 970 -39.68 -18.65 62.11
N ALA A 971 -38.41 -18.23 62.00
CA ALA A 971 -37.25 -18.61 61.16
C ALA A 971 -35.97 -18.24 61.96
N ALA A 972 -34.89 -19.03 61.99
CA ALA A 972 -33.81 -19.12 60.99
C ALA A 972 -33.21 -17.77 60.54
N HIS A 973 -31.97 -17.50 61.01
CA HIS A 973 -31.05 -16.41 60.66
C HIS A 973 -29.61 -16.94 60.85
N PRO A 974 -28.55 -16.34 60.27
CA PRO A 974 -28.51 -15.26 59.26
C PRO A 974 -27.63 -15.65 58.03
N SER A 975 -27.16 -14.62 57.31
CA SER A 975 -25.94 -14.58 56.47
C SER A 975 -26.02 -14.90 54.97
N THR A 976 -25.78 -13.82 54.20
CA THR A 976 -24.96 -13.77 52.97
C THR A 976 -25.15 -14.85 51.89
N HIS A 977 -25.90 -14.51 50.84
CA HIS A 977 -25.34 -13.90 49.62
C HIS A 977 -26.45 -13.18 48.83
N PRO A 978 -26.12 -12.08 48.14
CA PRO A 978 -26.61 -11.94 46.77
C PRO A 978 -25.58 -11.33 45.80
N SER A 979 -25.54 -11.88 44.58
CA SER A 979 -25.03 -11.18 43.40
C SER A 979 -26.22 -10.91 42.48
N THR A 980 -26.82 -9.72 42.57
CA THR A 980 -27.93 -9.32 41.69
C THR A 980 -27.44 -8.70 40.39
N SER A 981 -28.12 -9.04 39.31
CA SER A 981 -27.85 -8.58 37.94
C SER A 981 -28.25 -7.12 37.68
N ALA A 982 -27.48 -6.50 36.77
CA ALA A 982 -27.89 -5.47 35.80
C ALA A 982 -28.46 -4.11 36.29
N ASP A 983 -27.75 -3.05 35.86
CA ASP A 983 -28.20 -1.78 35.26
C ASP A 983 -29.71 -1.42 35.18
N PRO A 984 -30.09 -0.10 35.19
CA PRO A 984 -29.26 1.02 34.68
C PRO A 984 -29.32 2.37 35.44
N ALA A 985 -28.57 3.33 34.85
CA ALA A 985 -28.84 4.78 34.79
C ALA A 985 -28.29 5.73 35.89
N ASP A 986 -27.13 6.32 35.56
CA ASP A 986 -26.70 7.67 35.99
C ASP A 986 -27.53 8.77 35.30
N PRO A 987 -27.44 10.05 35.76
CA PRO A 987 -26.87 11.04 34.83
C PRO A 987 -26.00 12.16 35.45
N ALA A 988 -25.02 12.60 34.65
CA ALA A 988 -24.27 13.87 34.70
C ALA A 988 -23.13 14.00 35.76
N ALA A 989 -21.98 14.61 35.46
CA ALA A 989 -21.57 15.35 34.25
C ALA A 989 -20.03 15.39 34.04
N ALA A 990 -19.65 15.81 32.82
CA ALA A 990 -18.35 16.35 32.38
C ALA A 990 -17.13 15.40 32.37
N GLY A 991 -16.69 15.06 31.15
CA GLY A 991 -15.39 14.49 30.82
C GLY A 991 -15.13 14.73 29.32
N ASP A 992 -13.89 15.04 28.93
CA ASP A 992 -13.57 15.52 27.58
C ASP A 992 -12.37 14.77 26.96
N GLN A 993 -12.33 14.75 25.63
CA GLN A 993 -11.22 14.38 24.74
C GLN A 993 -10.70 12.92 24.67
N GLN A 994 -11.01 12.32 23.50
CA GLN A 994 -10.05 11.74 22.52
C GLN A 994 -9.47 10.31 22.64
N ALA A 995 -9.87 9.51 21.62
CA ALA A 995 -9.02 8.75 20.70
C ALA A 995 -8.54 7.31 21.01
N ALA A 996 -8.77 6.46 20.00
CA ALA A 996 -8.10 5.24 19.53
C ALA A 996 -6.95 4.60 20.36
N GLY A 997 -6.82 3.27 20.45
CA GLY A 997 -7.56 2.21 19.76
C GLY A 997 -7.00 1.84 18.38
N ASP A 998 -5.85 1.15 18.33
CA ASP A 998 -5.70 -0.02 17.44
C ASP A 998 -4.48 -0.88 17.82
N GLN A 999 -4.67 -2.20 17.94
CA GLN A 999 -3.67 -3.21 17.61
C GLN A 999 -4.40 -4.46 17.06
N ARG A 1000 -3.97 -4.91 15.89
CA ARG A 1000 -4.40 -6.19 15.30
C ARG A 1000 -3.20 -7.08 15.00
N ALA A 1001 -3.29 -8.29 15.52
CA ALA A 1001 -2.90 -9.56 14.91
C ALA A 1001 -1.71 -9.58 13.92
N ALA A 1002 -0.61 -10.17 14.40
CA ALA A 1002 -0.05 -11.45 13.95
C ALA A 1002 0.35 -11.69 12.48
N GLU A 1003 1.49 -12.37 12.34
CA GLU A 1003 2.01 -13.00 11.12
C GLU A 1003 1.42 -14.41 10.88
N ASP A 1004 1.61 -14.94 9.67
CA ASP A 1004 1.76 -16.38 9.36
C ASP A 1004 2.34 -16.48 7.91
N ARG A 1005 3.21 -17.43 7.49
CA ARG A 1005 4.17 -18.31 8.19
C ARG A 1005 5.11 -19.03 7.17
N GLN A 1006 6.07 -19.82 7.68
CA GLN A 1006 6.84 -20.91 7.02
C GLN A 1006 7.91 -20.47 5.96
N ALA A 1007 9.16 -20.96 5.87
CA ALA A 1007 9.86 -22.26 6.11
C ALA A 1007 10.01 -23.11 4.80
N ALA A 1008 11.07 -23.89 4.53
CA ALA A 1008 12.25 -24.34 5.33
C ALA A 1008 13.56 -24.49 4.47
N GLY A 1009 14.61 -25.16 4.99
CA GLY A 1009 15.95 -25.36 4.37
C GLY A 1009 16.08 -26.56 3.37
N SER A 1010 17.26 -27.16 3.13
CA SER A 1010 18.58 -27.06 3.80
C SER A 1010 19.76 -27.63 2.97
N ALA A 1011 21.01 -27.28 3.37
CA ALA A 1011 22.30 -28.01 3.26
C ALA A 1011 22.90 -28.52 1.91
N GLY A 1012 24.23 -28.37 1.78
CA GLY A 1012 25.11 -28.97 0.75
C GLY A 1012 26.44 -28.19 0.62
N ALA A 1013 27.61 -28.85 0.45
CA ALA A 1013 28.92 -28.19 0.60
C ALA A 1013 30.06 -28.71 -0.30
N SER A 1014 31.16 -27.93 -0.35
CA SER A 1014 32.59 -28.28 -0.60
C SER A 1014 33.29 -27.90 -1.93
N ALA A 1015 34.48 -27.28 -1.75
CA ALA A 1015 35.75 -27.35 -2.51
C ALA A 1015 35.95 -26.77 -3.93
N ASP A 1016 36.77 -25.70 -3.96
CA ASP A 1016 37.88 -25.33 -4.88
C ASP A 1016 38.60 -26.44 -5.70
N PRO A 1017 39.52 -26.12 -6.65
CA PRO A 1017 39.66 -24.98 -7.60
C PRO A 1017 40.01 -25.54 -9.03
N PRO A 1018 41.09 -25.19 -9.79
CA PRO A 1018 41.75 -23.90 -10.17
C PRO A 1018 41.95 -23.70 -11.71
N THR A 1019 42.55 -22.56 -12.12
CA THR A 1019 43.25 -22.28 -13.43
C THR A 1019 42.46 -22.34 -14.75
N GLY A 1020 42.81 -21.62 -15.82
CA GLY A 1020 43.88 -20.63 -16.09
C GLY A 1020 44.31 -20.62 -17.58
N ALA A 1021 45.03 -19.57 -18.03
CA ALA A 1021 45.75 -19.46 -19.32
C ALA A 1021 44.93 -19.43 -20.64
N SER A 1022 45.37 -18.83 -21.76
CA SER A 1022 46.46 -17.84 -21.97
C SER A 1022 46.34 -17.07 -23.31
N SER A 1023 47.06 -15.94 -23.34
CA SER A 1023 47.63 -15.12 -24.42
C SER A 1023 47.76 -15.66 -25.85
N LEU A 1024 47.95 -14.72 -26.80
CA LEU A 1024 49.05 -14.60 -27.81
C LEU A 1024 48.61 -13.59 -28.92
N VAL A 1025 49.44 -12.72 -29.52
CA VAL A 1025 50.76 -12.14 -29.17
C VAL A 1025 50.99 -10.85 -30.00
N GLN A 1026 51.96 -9.99 -29.63
CA GLN A 1026 52.33 -8.75 -30.38
C GLN A 1026 53.25 -9.07 -31.59
N PRO A 1027 53.50 -8.13 -32.52
CA PRO A 1027 54.57 -7.12 -32.34
C PRO A 1027 54.21 -5.75 -33.03
N ASP A 1028 55.03 -4.71 -33.22
CA ASP A 1028 56.45 -4.46 -32.90
C ASP A 1028 56.84 -2.95 -32.84
N GLN A 1029 58.10 -2.69 -32.45
CA GLN A 1029 59.04 -1.63 -32.89
C GLN A 1029 58.78 -0.11 -32.72
N GLN A 1030 59.54 0.43 -31.76
CA GLN A 1030 60.22 1.74 -31.67
C GLN A 1030 61.20 2.02 -32.86
N PRO A 1031 61.85 3.22 -33.09
CA PRO A 1031 62.63 3.94 -32.06
C PRO A 1031 62.98 5.47 -32.17
N GLN A 1032 63.45 6.06 -31.04
CA GLN A 1032 64.59 7.02 -30.89
C GLN A 1032 64.55 8.42 -31.61
N GLN A 1033 65.22 9.52 -31.16
CA GLN A 1033 65.99 9.86 -29.94
C GLN A 1033 66.15 11.40 -29.75
N GLU A 1034 66.98 11.79 -28.76
CA GLU A 1034 67.69 13.08 -28.55
C GLU A 1034 67.00 14.27 -27.84
N GLN A 1035 67.83 14.98 -27.05
CA GLN A 1035 67.60 16.21 -26.24
C GLN A 1035 68.67 17.24 -26.64
N PRO A 1036 68.64 18.51 -26.15
CA PRO A 1036 69.49 18.82 -24.98
C PRO A 1036 69.09 20.04 -24.07
N TYR A 1037 69.48 19.96 -22.78
CA TYR A 1037 70.03 21.06 -21.94
C TYR A 1037 69.11 22.24 -21.51
N GLN A 1038 69.31 22.94 -20.36
CA GLN A 1038 70.03 22.69 -19.10
C GLN A 1038 69.59 23.70 -18.01
N GLY A 1039 69.86 23.44 -16.72
CA GLY A 1039 70.13 24.51 -15.72
C GLY A 1039 69.28 24.59 -14.44
N GLN A 1040 69.87 24.26 -13.29
CA GLN A 1040 69.46 24.65 -11.93
C GLN A 1040 70.70 25.05 -11.10
N PRO A 1041 70.55 25.95 -10.12
CA PRO A 1041 71.22 25.77 -8.80
C PRO A 1041 70.31 26.16 -7.60
N ARG A 1042 70.20 25.32 -6.53
CA ARG A 1042 70.92 25.34 -5.22
C ARG A 1042 70.50 26.46 -4.24
N GLN A 1043 70.50 26.32 -2.90
CA GLN A 1043 70.62 25.21 -1.90
C GLN A 1043 69.89 25.68 -0.59
N GLU A 1044 70.12 25.38 0.71
CA GLU A 1044 71.15 24.76 1.61
C GLU A 1044 70.42 24.05 2.81
N GLN A 1045 70.77 22.82 3.22
CA GLN A 1045 71.64 22.41 4.36
C GLN A 1045 71.13 22.85 5.77
N GLN A 1046 70.62 21.95 6.64
CA GLN A 1046 71.28 20.94 7.55
C GLN A 1046 71.81 21.54 8.89
N PRO A 1047 72.08 20.79 10.01
CA PRO A 1047 72.27 19.32 10.16
C PRO A 1047 71.70 18.57 11.43
N GLN A 1048 71.60 17.23 11.30
CA GLN A 1048 72.00 16.11 12.23
C GLN A 1048 71.62 16.04 13.75
N GLN A 1049 70.76 15.06 14.08
CA GLN A 1049 70.96 13.83 14.91
C GLN A 1049 72.13 13.72 15.94
N PRO A 1050 71.96 13.01 17.11
CA PRO A 1050 72.07 11.52 17.15
C PRO A 1050 71.27 10.71 18.23
N GLN A 1051 70.92 9.45 17.86
CA GLN A 1051 70.99 8.14 18.59
C GLN A 1051 70.54 8.03 20.08
N GLN A 1052 69.94 6.93 20.59
CA GLN A 1052 70.30 5.50 20.43
C GLN A 1052 69.16 4.52 20.91
N GLU A 1053 69.14 3.29 20.37
CA GLU A 1053 68.74 1.93 20.90
C GLU A 1053 67.87 1.75 22.19
N GLN A 1054 67.02 0.72 22.41
CA GLN A 1054 66.60 -0.52 21.69
C GLN A 1054 65.30 -1.16 22.31
N GLN A 1055 64.69 -2.14 21.61
CA GLN A 1055 63.72 -3.21 22.04
C GLN A 1055 62.23 -2.94 22.43
N GLU A 1056 61.35 -3.55 21.60
CA GLU A 1056 60.15 -4.37 21.94
C GLU A 1056 58.95 -3.82 22.75
N GLN A 1057 57.95 -3.27 22.03
CA GLN A 1057 56.56 -3.79 22.03
C GLN A 1057 55.70 -3.25 20.86
N GLN A 1058 54.61 -3.96 20.55
CA GLN A 1058 53.54 -3.55 19.61
C GLN A 1058 52.66 -2.43 20.23
N PRO A 1059 51.86 -1.62 19.48
CA PRO A 1059 51.08 -2.04 18.31
C PRO A 1059 50.82 -1.01 17.18
N GLN A 1060 50.06 -1.48 16.17
CA GLN A 1060 49.02 -0.78 15.40
C GLN A 1060 48.87 0.76 15.61
N GLN A 1061 49.37 1.59 14.69
CA GLN A 1061 48.76 2.87 14.24
C GLN A 1061 49.62 3.56 13.17
N GLU A 1062 49.30 3.37 11.88
CA GLU A 1062 49.89 4.22 10.81
C GLU A 1062 49.13 4.18 9.46
N HIS A 1063 48.40 3.10 9.15
CA HIS A 1063 47.63 2.99 7.89
C HIS A 1063 46.27 3.71 7.89
N GLN A 1064 45.82 4.28 9.02
CA GLN A 1064 44.50 4.91 9.11
C GLN A 1064 44.36 6.28 8.43
N PRO A 1065 45.31 7.23 8.50
CA PRO A 1065 45.11 8.59 7.95
C PRO A 1065 44.74 8.57 6.45
N GLN A 1066 45.46 7.78 5.65
CA GLN A 1066 45.19 7.68 4.21
C GLN A 1066 43.89 6.90 3.90
N GLN A 1067 43.56 5.84 4.64
CA GLN A 1067 42.27 5.14 4.45
C GLN A 1067 41.06 5.96 4.92
N GLN A 1068 41.25 6.86 5.88
CA GLN A 1068 40.18 7.71 6.39
C GLN A 1068 39.94 8.90 5.45
N GLN A 1069 41.00 9.51 4.92
CA GLN A 1069 40.87 10.60 3.95
C GLN A 1069 40.44 10.12 2.55
N MET A 1070 40.81 8.90 2.13
CA MET A 1070 40.26 8.27 0.90
C MET A 1070 38.78 7.85 1.02
N ARG A 1071 38.17 7.90 2.20
CA ARG A 1071 36.74 7.60 2.39
C ARG A 1071 35.84 8.82 2.23
N GLU A 1072 36.38 10.03 2.22
CA GLU A 1072 35.59 11.27 2.24
C GLU A 1072 35.03 11.64 0.85
N ASP A 1073 35.62 11.13 -0.24
CA ASP A 1073 35.14 11.28 -1.63
C ASP A 1073 34.27 10.10 -2.13
N ALA A 1074 33.86 9.17 -1.26
CA ALA A 1074 33.14 7.96 -1.67
C ALA A 1074 31.66 8.25 -2.03
N ALA A 1075 31.30 8.11 -3.31
CA ALA A 1075 29.96 8.42 -3.81
C ALA A 1075 28.86 7.63 -3.07
N MET A 1076 27.84 8.36 -2.60
CA MET A 1076 26.69 7.81 -1.90
C MET A 1076 25.65 7.32 -2.90
N VAL A 1077 25.27 6.05 -2.82
CA VAL A 1077 24.31 5.43 -3.72
C VAL A 1077 23.17 4.82 -2.92
N SER A 1078 21.94 5.21 -3.23
CA SER A 1078 20.72 4.61 -2.68
C SER A 1078 19.86 4.03 -3.82
N TYR A 1079 18.98 3.09 -3.53
CA TYR A 1079 18.07 2.55 -4.54
C TYR A 1079 16.78 2.03 -3.93
N MET A 1080 15.74 1.92 -4.74
CA MET A 1080 14.47 1.27 -4.43
C MET A 1080 14.18 0.17 -5.44
N VAL A 1081 13.40 -0.82 -5.02
CA VAL A 1081 13.00 -1.97 -5.83
C VAL A 1081 11.47 -2.11 -5.76
N ALA A 1082 10.80 -2.16 -6.91
CA ALA A 1082 9.34 -2.27 -6.99
C ALA A 1082 8.90 -3.14 -8.17
N ARG A 1083 7.90 -4.01 -7.98
CA ARG A 1083 7.27 -4.74 -9.10
C ARG A 1083 6.21 -3.89 -9.78
N VAL A 1084 6.30 -3.76 -11.10
CA VAL A 1084 5.46 -2.87 -11.93
C VAL A 1084 4.74 -3.62 -13.05
N GLY A 1085 3.79 -2.94 -13.69
CA GLY A 1085 2.98 -3.49 -14.79
C GLY A 1085 1.78 -4.35 -14.35
N TRP A 1086 0.83 -4.53 -15.27
CA TRP A 1086 -0.50 -5.14 -15.02
C TRP A 1086 -0.47 -6.57 -14.46
N ARG A 1087 0.66 -7.29 -14.56
CA ARG A 1087 0.86 -8.62 -13.97
C ARG A 1087 2.02 -8.71 -12.96
N ARG A 1088 2.60 -7.57 -12.53
CA ARG A 1088 3.77 -7.48 -11.63
C ARG A 1088 4.99 -8.32 -12.08
N ARG A 1089 5.11 -8.60 -13.38
CA ARG A 1089 6.20 -9.42 -13.97
C ARG A 1089 7.47 -8.63 -14.30
N THR A 1090 7.43 -7.31 -14.18
CA THR A 1090 8.62 -6.46 -14.39
C THR A 1090 9.09 -5.92 -13.04
N LEU A 1091 10.38 -6.03 -12.77
CA LEU A 1091 11.04 -5.47 -11.62
C LEU A 1091 11.67 -4.14 -12.01
N ARG A 1092 11.19 -3.04 -11.42
CA ARG A 1092 11.80 -1.72 -11.55
C ARG A 1092 12.79 -1.51 -10.41
N VAL A 1093 14.03 -1.20 -10.74
CA VAL A 1093 15.07 -0.75 -9.81
C VAL A 1093 15.37 0.70 -10.11
N GLN A 1094 15.24 1.55 -9.10
CA GLN A 1094 15.36 3.00 -9.22
C GLN A 1094 16.51 3.45 -8.31
N VAL A 1095 17.65 3.78 -8.91
CA VAL A 1095 18.91 4.12 -8.27
C VAL A 1095 19.08 5.63 -8.23
N ARG A 1096 19.58 6.17 -7.12
CA ARG A 1096 19.98 7.57 -6.94
C ARG A 1096 21.42 7.63 -6.46
N ALA A 1097 22.25 8.40 -7.15
CA ALA A 1097 23.63 8.61 -6.79
C ALA A 1097 23.98 10.11 -6.71
N GLU A 1098 24.87 10.42 -5.78
CA GLU A 1098 25.51 11.72 -5.62
C GLU A 1098 26.94 11.59 -6.16
N GLY A 1099 27.18 12.17 -7.35
CA GLY A 1099 28.45 12.01 -8.09
C GLY A 1099 28.46 10.85 -9.09
N LEU A 1100 29.66 10.33 -9.37
CA LEU A 1100 29.91 9.30 -10.39
C LEU A 1100 29.24 7.96 -10.03
N LEU A 1101 28.45 7.40 -10.94
CA LEU A 1101 27.90 6.05 -10.80
C LEU A 1101 28.82 5.03 -11.49
N PRO A 1102 29.44 4.07 -10.76
CA PRO A 1102 30.14 2.94 -11.37
C PRO A 1102 29.15 1.88 -11.90
N GLU A 1103 29.65 0.80 -12.50
CA GLU A 1103 28.77 -0.34 -12.84
C GLU A 1103 28.19 -0.94 -11.53
N LEU A 1104 26.88 -1.18 -11.50
CA LEU A 1104 26.20 -1.86 -10.40
C LEU A 1104 25.49 -3.11 -10.92
N LEU A 1105 25.53 -4.20 -10.16
CA LEU A 1105 24.90 -5.47 -10.51
C LEU A 1105 23.68 -5.69 -9.63
N LEU A 1106 22.52 -5.93 -10.23
CA LEU A 1106 21.34 -6.42 -9.52
C LEU A 1106 21.46 -7.94 -9.41
N VAL A 1107 21.79 -8.42 -8.21
CA VAL A 1107 21.99 -9.85 -7.91
C VAL A 1107 20.72 -10.40 -7.25
N ALA A 1108 20.35 -11.64 -7.60
CA ALA A 1108 19.19 -12.33 -7.06
C ALA A 1108 19.55 -13.72 -6.53
N ARG A 1109 19.20 -13.98 -5.28
CA ARG A 1109 19.38 -15.23 -4.55
C ARG A 1109 18.03 -15.91 -4.35
N SER A 1110 17.96 -17.22 -4.55
CA SER A 1110 16.75 -18.00 -4.25
C SER A 1110 16.48 -18.04 -2.74
N GLY A 1111 15.21 -17.89 -2.36
CA GLY A 1111 14.78 -17.75 -0.97
C GLY A 1111 14.41 -16.31 -0.59
N THR A 1112 14.39 -16.04 0.72
CA THR A 1112 13.95 -14.75 1.30
C THR A 1112 15.08 -13.97 1.94
N THR A 1113 16.32 -14.19 1.50
CA THR A 1113 17.53 -13.51 2.00
C THR A 1113 18.20 -12.79 0.84
N PRO A 1114 18.28 -11.45 0.83
CA PRO A 1114 19.00 -10.71 -0.20
C PRO A 1114 20.50 -11.08 -0.23
N PRO A 1115 21.11 -11.16 -1.42
CA PRO A 1115 22.53 -11.51 -1.57
C PRO A 1115 23.42 -10.46 -0.90
N GLN A 1116 24.36 -10.91 -0.07
CA GLN A 1116 25.32 -10.04 0.63
C GLN A 1116 26.53 -9.72 -0.25
N THR A 1117 27.02 -10.70 -1.03
CA THR A 1117 28.09 -10.54 -2.03
C THR A 1117 27.57 -10.73 -3.46
N ARG A 1118 28.42 -10.44 -4.46
CA ARG A 1118 28.09 -10.70 -5.88
C ARG A 1118 27.94 -12.18 -6.22
N GLU A 1119 28.48 -13.07 -5.37
CA GLU A 1119 28.54 -14.52 -5.59
C GLU A 1119 27.37 -15.26 -4.88
N ASP A 1120 26.66 -14.58 -3.98
CA ASP A 1120 25.46 -15.07 -3.30
C ASP A 1120 24.27 -15.41 -4.23
N GLY A 1121 24.31 -15.03 -5.51
CA GLY A 1121 23.18 -15.19 -6.43
C GLY A 1121 23.51 -14.87 -7.89
N GLN A 1122 22.50 -14.96 -8.76
CA GLN A 1122 22.63 -14.67 -10.19
C GLN A 1122 22.44 -13.18 -10.50
N VAL A 1123 23.24 -12.61 -11.40
CA VAL A 1123 23.05 -11.24 -11.89
C VAL A 1123 21.86 -11.19 -12.84
N LEU A 1124 20.78 -10.50 -12.43
CA LEU A 1124 19.59 -10.31 -13.28
C LEU A 1124 19.75 -9.16 -14.27
N ALA A 1125 20.46 -8.11 -13.87
CA ALA A 1125 20.67 -6.92 -14.68
C ALA A 1125 21.94 -6.16 -14.25
N ARG A 1126 22.46 -5.34 -15.15
CA ARG A 1126 23.54 -4.40 -14.89
C ARG A 1126 23.05 -2.97 -15.07
N VAL A 1127 23.38 -2.10 -14.12
CA VAL A 1127 23.28 -0.65 -14.26
C VAL A 1127 24.64 -0.19 -14.79
N PRO A 1128 24.74 0.33 -16.03
CA PRO A 1128 26.02 0.71 -16.60
C PRO A 1128 26.58 1.96 -15.90
N ALA A 1129 27.91 2.04 -15.79
CA ALA A 1129 28.60 3.22 -15.28
C ALA A 1129 28.24 4.46 -16.10
N ARG A 1130 28.09 5.62 -15.43
CA ARG A 1130 27.80 6.90 -16.07
C ARG A 1130 28.44 8.07 -15.34
N GLU A 1131 29.00 8.99 -16.14
CA GLU A 1131 29.28 10.35 -15.72
C GLU A 1131 27.95 11.06 -15.43
N ALA A 1132 27.74 11.44 -14.17
CA ALA A 1132 26.56 12.19 -13.76
C ALA A 1132 26.70 13.64 -14.22
N ALA A 1133 26.05 13.97 -15.34
CA ALA A 1133 26.11 15.32 -15.92
C ALA A 1133 25.51 16.42 -15.02
N HIS A 1134 24.84 16.07 -13.91
CA HIS A 1134 24.24 16.93 -12.90
C HIS A 1134 24.44 16.28 -11.52
N ALA A 1135 24.46 17.09 -10.44
CA ALA A 1135 24.87 16.64 -9.09
C ALA A 1135 24.05 15.50 -8.46
N HIS A 1136 22.82 15.26 -8.93
CA HIS A 1136 21.98 14.14 -8.49
C HIS A 1136 21.48 13.36 -9.71
N GLY A 1137 21.96 12.13 -9.87
CA GLY A 1137 21.56 11.24 -10.96
C GLY A 1137 20.51 10.23 -10.51
N GLU A 1138 19.32 10.23 -11.13
CA GLU A 1138 18.32 9.17 -10.96
C GLU A 1138 18.29 8.25 -12.19
N HIS A 1139 18.41 6.94 -11.95
CA HIS A 1139 18.57 5.92 -12.99
C HIS A 1139 17.62 4.76 -12.74
N THR A 1140 16.71 4.52 -13.69
CA THR A 1140 15.73 3.43 -13.61
C THR A 1140 16.12 2.32 -14.57
N VAL A 1141 16.20 1.08 -14.06
CA VAL A 1141 16.37 -0.15 -14.84
C VAL A 1141 15.14 -1.02 -14.63
N GLU A 1142 14.57 -1.54 -15.72
CA GLU A 1142 13.46 -2.48 -15.69
C GLU A 1142 13.92 -3.87 -16.14
N VAL A 1143 13.58 -4.89 -15.35
CA VAL A 1143 14.07 -6.26 -15.51
C VAL A 1143 12.88 -7.22 -15.59
N PRO A 1144 12.72 -8.00 -16.68
CA PRO A 1144 11.65 -8.99 -16.77
C PRO A 1144 11.91 -10.17 -15.83
N LEU A 1145 10.88 -10.60 -15.11
CA LEU A 1145 10.88 -11.78 -14.22
C LEU A 1145 10.20 -13.00 -14.88
N ASP A 1146 10.02 -13.00 -16.20
CA ASP A 1146 9.40 -14.12 -16.91
C ASP A 1146 10.25 -15.40 -16.77
N GLY A 1147 9.68 -16.41 -16.11
CA GLY A 1147 10.35 -17.67 -15.77
C GLY A 1147 10.98 -17.72 -14.38
N ALA A 1148 10.98 -16.63 -13.61
CA ALA A 1148 11.53 -16.60 -12.25
C ALA A 1148 10.77 -17.54 -11.29
N ARG A 1149 11.52 -18.42 -10.60
CA ARG A 1149 10.99 -19.26 -9.51
C ARG A 1149 11.19 -18.54 -8.17
N LEU A 1150 10.14 -17.85 -7.76
CA LEU A 1150 10.06 -17.07 -6.53
C LEU A 1150 9.92 -17.99 -5.28
N PRO A 1151 10.27 -17.53 -4.07
CA PRO A 1151 10.78 -16.20 -3.72
C PRO A 1151 12.25 -15.99 -4.09
N TRP A 1152 12.61 -14.74 -4.41
CA TRP A 1152 14.01 -14.29 -4.57
C TRP A 1152 14.30 -13.11 -3.64
N GLY A 1153 15.41 -13.15 -2.90
CA GLY A 1153 16.01 -11.94 -2.32
C GLY A 1153 16.87 -11.25 -3.39
N VAL A 1154 16.74 -9.94 -3.57
CA VAL A 1154 17.51 -9.19 -4.58
C VAL A 1154 18.26 -8.03 -3.96
N ARG A 1155 19.52 -7.81 -4.35
CA ARG A 1155 20.31 -6.68 -3.86
C ARG A 1155 21.13 -6.05 -4.98
N LEU A 1156 21.23 -4.73 -4.96
CA LEU A 1156 22.13 -3.97 -5.84
C LEU A 1156 23.52 -3.88 -5.20
N LEU A 1157 24.54 -4.31 -5.92
CA LEU A 1157 25.92 -4.50 -5.44
C LEU A 1157 26.93 -3.86 -6.42
N PRO A 1158 28.13 -3.46 -5.94
CA PRO A 1158 29.12 -2.79 -6.79
C PRO A 1158 29.73 -3.76 -7.81
N GLY A 1159 29.95 -3.31 -9.05
CA GLY A 1159 30.61 -4.07 -10.11
C GLY A 1159 32.08 -4.40 -9.84
N PRO A 1160 32.76 -5.13 -10.74
CA PRO A 1160 34.16 -5.54 -10.56
C PRO A 1160 35.12 -4.36 -10.44
N ASP A 1161 34.97 -3.34 -11.28
CA ASP A 1161 35.87 -2.18 -11.36
C ASP A 1161 35.37 -0.96 -10.56
N ALA A 1162 34.38 -1.16 -9.69
CA ALA A 1162 33.77 -0.10 -8.89
C ALA A 1162 34.68 0.30 -7.70
N ALA A 1163 35.46 1.36 -7.88
CA ALA A 1163 36.16 2.04 -6.79
C ALA A 1163 35.17 2.47 -5.68
N GLN A 1164 35.66 2.56 -4.44
CA GLN A 1164 34.87 2.59 -3.20
C GLN A 1164 33.63 3.50 -3.23
N ILE A 1165 32.44 2.89 -3.22
CA ILE A 1165 31.14 3.58 -3.06
C ILE A 1165 30.41 3.11 -1.80
N VAL A 1166 29.52 3.95 -1.28
CA VAL A 1166 28.66 3.61 -0.13
C VAL A 1166 27.24 3.32 -0.61
N LEU A 1167 26.88 2.04 -0.69
CA LEU A 1167 25.54 1.59 -1.04
C LEU A 1167 24.62 1.54 0.20
N ARG A 1168 23.65 2.44 0.26
CA ARG A 1168 22.49 2.34 1.18
C ARG A 1168 21.45 1.40 0.59
N HIS A 1169 21.46 0.16 1.06
CA HIS A 1169 20.40 -0.80 0.75
C HIS A 1169 19.10 -0.46 1.51
N PRO A 1170 17.91 -0.68 0.91
CA PRO A 1170 16.66 -0.84 1.64
C PRO A 1170 16.75 -1.95 2.71
N PRO A 1171 15.84 -1.98 3.70
CA PRO A 1171 15.76 -3.11 4.62
C PRO A 1171 15.48 -4.42 3.86
N ASP A 1172 16.00 -5.53 4.37
CA ASP A 1172 16.07 -6.78 3.61
C ASP A 1172 14.70 -7.39 3.27
N ASP A 1173 13.63 -7.02 3.98
CA ASP A 1173 12.25 -7.43 3.67
C ASP A 1173 11.70 -6.76 2.40
N ALA A 1174 11.99 -5.47 2.20
CA ALA A 1174 11.69 -4.72 0.98
C ALA A 1174 12.48 -5.21 -0.25
N LEU A 1175 13.52 -6.02 -0.01
CA LEU A 1175 14.35 -6.67 -1.02
C LEU A 1175 13.91 -8.11 -1.32
N VAL A 1176 12.84 -8.64 -0.70
CA VAL A 1176 12.29 -9.98 -1.02
C VAL A 1176 11.14 -9.90 -2.02
N LEU A 1177 11.37 -10.51 -3.18
CA LEU A 1177 10.39 -10.73 -4.23
C LEU A 1177 9.64 -12.05 -3.96
N ARG A 1178 8.52 -11.97 -3.23
CA ARG A 1178 7.61 -13.10 -2.96
C ARG A 1178 6.75 -13.50 -4.16
#